data_AF-A0A9D9XJB1-F1
#
_entry.id   AF-A0A9D9XJB1-F1
#
_cell.length_a   1.000
_cell.length_b   1.000
_cell.length_c   1.000
_cell.angle_alpha   90.00
_cell.angle_beta   90.00
_cell.angle_gamma   90.00
#
_symmetry.space_group_name_H-M   'P 1'
#
loop_
_entity.id
_entity.type
_entity.pdbx_description
1 polymer ?
#
loop_
_entity_poly.entity_id
_entity_poly.type
_entity_poly.pdbx_seq_one_letter_code
_entity_poly.pdbx_strand_id
1 'polypeptide(L)'
;TPIDFAMAAMVHQHLNEKGVNLYLQETVSSFAKKGNGLEVQFKSGKILYADMVILSIGVRPETTLAIQAGLKLGEARGIWVDEYLQTSAKDVFAVGDAIETLHPITQQSWLNYLAVPANRQGRIVADNMVFGATESYEGAIGTSIAKIFDLTVAATGLNETRLGIQKVDFLTSYTHSGSNAGYYPGAMPMSIKINFAPKTGKLLGAQIVGYVGVDKRLDQIALLIKKGGTIYDLQQIEHAYAPPFASAKDPIAIAGYVAQNIMTDKMPVMHWQELRDTDFSKLFLLDVRTEDEFQLGSLPGAVNIPLDDLRNHLDEIPKDKPILAFCAIGLRGYLATNILIQRGFKDVFNLSGGTKIYAAAVRKIQNPSELTEKEKRSYDLDLDIQTPKPSKKYITVNACGLQCPGPILTMKKSIDDLLEGDRIEMVATDAGFTRDAQAWCNMTGNTLISQAAKEGKYTVVIEKGNKALSHNEEECCKTAASGKGKTFIVFSDDLDKALAAFVLANGAASTGEKVTVFFTFWGLNVIKKAKKPSVQKDFFGKMFSMMLPAHSQQLNLSKMSMLGMGKFMMRFIMKLRGIDSLESLRQQALENGVEFIACQMSMDVMGVKKEELMDEVEIGGVASYMERADKANVNLFI
;
A
#
# COMPACT_ATOMS: atom_id res chain seq x y z
N THR A 1 -14.37 11.67 18.92
CA THR A 1 -14.23 10.89 17.66
C THR A 1 -14.34 9.39 17.95
N PRO A 2 -14.73 8.55 16.97
CA PRO A 2 -14.86 7.10 17.19
C PRO A 2 -13.53 6.33 17.27
N ILE A 3 -12.49 6.79 16.57
CA ILE A 3 -11.16 6.16 16.55
C ILE A 3 -10.14 6.97 17.36
N ASP A 4 -9.13 6.29 17.89
CA ASP A 4 -8.02 6.89 18.64
C ASP A 4 -6.92 7.42 17.73
N PHE A 5 -6.07 8.30 18.27
CA PHE A 5 -5.08 9.07 17.51
C PHE A 5 -4.18 8.23 16.60
N ALA A 6 -3.60 7.13 17.09
CA ALA A 6 -2.73 6.27 16.27
C ALA A 6 -3.46 5.63 15.07
N MET A 7 -4.76 5.35 15.23
CA MET A 7 -5.59 4.85 14.13
C MET A 7 -5.95 5.97 13.16
N ALA A 8 -6.29 7.15 13.69
CA ALA A 8 -6.57 8.35 12.90
C ALA A 8 -5.35 8.84 12.12
N ALA A 9 -4.13 8.67 12.65
CA ALA A 9 -2.91 9.09 11.98
C ALA A 9 -2.68 8.35 10.65
N MET A 10 -3.07 7.08 10.54
CA MET A 10 -3.08 6.36 9.27
C MET A 10 -4.07 6.99 8.27
N VAL A 11 -5.22 7.47 8.75
CA VAL A 11 -6.22 8.17 7.93
C VAL A 11 -5.70 9.55 7.50
N HIS A 12 -5.02 10.27 8.39
CA HIS A 12 -4.43 11.57 8.07
C HIS A 12 -3.40 11.47 6.94
N GLN A 13 -2.55 10.45 6.99
CA GLN A 13 -1.56 10.19 5.93
C GLN A 13 -2.24 9.95 4.59
N HIS A 14 -3.27 9.10 4.56
CA HIS A 14 -4.02 8.83 3.34
C HIS A 14 -4.73 10.07 2.78
N LEU A 15 -5.29 10.93 3.64
CA LEU A 15 -5.88 12.20 3.23
C LEU A 15 -4.84 13.15 2.60
N ASN A 16 -3.65 13.28 3.22
CA ASN A 16 -2.55 14.05 2.65
C ASN A 16 -2.05 13.46 1.31
N GLU A 17 -1.95 12.14 1.19
CA GLU A 17 -1.61 11.45 -0.08
C GLU A 17 -2.64 11.72 -1.19
N LYS A 18 -3.88 12.05 -0.83
CA LYS A 18 -4.95 12.47 -1.75
C LYS A 18 -5.00 13.98 -1.98
N GLY A 19 -4.00 14.72 -1.50
CA GLY A 19 -3.89 16.17 -1.69
C GLY A 19 -4.79 16.99 -0.75
N VAL A 20 -5.36 16.37 0.29
CA VAL A 20 -6.18 17.10 1.28
C VAL A 20 -5.27 17.73 2.33
N ASN A 21 -5.28 19.06 2.43
CA ASN A 21 -4.63 19.79 3.52
C ASN A 21 -5.37 19.54 4.84
N LEU A 22 -4.64 19.14 5.88
CA LEU A 22 -5.17 18.87 7.21
C LEU A 22 -4.62 19.86 8.24
N TYR A 23 -5.50 20.70 8.75
CA TYR A 23 -5.17 21.69 9.77
C TYR A 23 -5.75 21.26 11.12
N LEU A 24 -5.04 20.38 11.81
CA LEU A 24 -5.41 19.90 13.14
C LEU A 24 -5.07 20.93 14.22
N GLN A 25 -5.78 20.86 15.36
CA GLN A 25 -5.63 21.80 16.49
C GLN A 25 -5.90 23.28 16.13
N GLU A 26 -6.53 23.53 14.98
CA GLU A 26 -6.98 24.85 14.56
C GLU A 26 -8.48 25.00 14.85
N THR A 27 -8.89 26.21 15.26
CA THR A 27 -10.30 26.54 15.53
C THR A 27 -10.68 27.76 14.72
N VAL A 28 -11.74 27.68 13.92
CA VAL A 28 -12.28 28.82 13.19
C VAL A 28 -12.88 29.83 14.19
N SER A 29 -12.50 31.10 14.07
CA SER A 29 -13.00 32.20 14.90
C SER A 29 -14.09 33.02 14.19
N SER A 30 -13.94 33.25 12.89
CA SER A 30 -14.82 34.13 12.12
C SER A 30 -14.71 33.86 10.62
N PHE A 31 -15.74 34.28 9.90
CA PHE A 31 -15.80 34.29 8.43
C PHE A 31 -16.00 35.73 7.96
N ALA A 32 -15.25 36.14 6.95
CA ALA A 32 -15.42 37.44 6.29
C ALA A 32 -15.55 37.25 4.78
N LYS A 33 -16.42 38.03 4.13
CA LYS A 33 -16.53 38.02 2.66
C LYS A 33 -15.40 38.85 2.07
N LYS A 34 -14.69 38.31 1.07
CA LYS A 34 -13.58 39.01 0.39
C LYS A 34 -13.65 38.76 -1.12
N GLY A 35 -14.11 39.78 -1.85
CA GLY A 35 -14.45 39.65 -3.26
C GLY A 35 -15.57 38.62 -3.47
N ASN A 36 -15.32 37.63 -4.32
CA ASN A 36 -16.24 36.52 -4.60
C ASN A 36 -16.04 35.31 -3.68
N GLY A 37 -15.05 35.34 -2.78
CA GLY A 37 -14.74 34.24 -1.86
C GLY A 37 -14.94 34.59 -0.39
N LEU A 38 -14.53 33.66 0.46
CA LEU A 38 -14.56 33.73 1.91
C LEU A 38 -13.12 33.76 2.46
N GLU A 39 -12.91 34.60 3.44
CA GLU A 39 -11.75 34.59 4.32
C GLU A 39 -12.15 33.90 5.62
N VAL A 40 -11.46 32.80 5.94
CA VAL A 40 -11.65 32.01 7.16
C VAL A 40 -10.52 32.37 8.12
N GLN A 41 -10.88 32.93 9.27
CA GLN A 41 -9.91 33.30 10.30
C GLN A 41 -9.89 32.23 11.39
N PHE A 42 -8.68 31.86 11.83
CA PHE A 42 -8.47 30.89 12.89
C PHE A 42 -8.05 31.60 14.18
N LYS A 43 -8.31 30.96 15.34
CA LYS A 43 -7.87 31.45 16.66
C LYS A 43 -6.35 31.60 16.77
N SER A 44 -5.58 30.88 15.96
CA SER A 44 -4.12 31.02 15.86
C SER A 44 -3.68 32.34 15.19
N GLY A 45 -4.61 33.13 14.65
CA GLY A 45 -4.33 34.32 13.84
C GLY A 45 -4.08 34.01 12.36
N LYS A 46 -4.02 32.73 11.99
CA LYS A 46 -3.85 32.29 10.60
C LYS A 46 -5.12 32.51 9.78
N ILE A 47 -4.97 32.59 8.47
CA ILE A 47 -6.05 32.88 7.53
C ILE A 47 -6.03 31.88 6.37
N LEU A 48 -7.21 31.40 5.97
CA LEU A 48 -7.41 30.59 4.78
C LEU A 48 -8.44 31.27 3.87
N TYR A 49 -8.19 31.28 2.56
CA TYR A 49 -9.17 31.72 1.57
C TYR A 49 -9.87 30.51 0.95
N ALA A 50 -11.20 30.57 0.86
CA ALA A 50 -12.01 29.49 0.31
C ALA A 50 -13.21 30.05 -0.49
N ASP A 51 -13.64 29.34 -1.52
CA ASP A 51 -14.86 29.70 -2.27
C ASP A 51 -16.14 29.22 -1.56
N MET A 52 -16.01 28.17 -0.74
CA MET A 52 -17.11 27.55 0.00
C MET A 52 -16.60 27.03 1.35
N VAL A 53 -17.47 27.08 2.36
CA VAL A 53 -17.25 26.46 3.67
C VAL A 53 -18.38 25.48 3.97
N ILE A 54 -18.03 24.26 4.37
CA ILE A 54 -18.98 23.25 4.85
C ILE A 54 -18.79 23.11 6.36
N LEU A 55 -19.85 23.41 7.14
CA LEU A 55 -19.85 23.24 8.59
C LEU A 55 -20.26 21.81 8.96
N SER A 56 -19.31 21.02 9.43
CA SER A 56 -19.53 19.64 9.89
C SER A 56 -18.90 19.40 11.28
N ILE A 57 -19.39 20.15 12.28
CA ILE A 57 -18.83 20.18 13.65
C ILE A 57 -19.61 19.34 14.67
N GLY A 58 -20.43 18.41 14.18
CA GLY A 58 -21.29 17.55 14.99
C GLY A 58 -22.72 18.07 15.15
N VAL A 59 -23.53 17.28 15.86
CA VAL A 59 -24.96 17.52 16.10
C VAL A 59 -25.26 17.49 17.60
N ARG A 60 -26.45 17.96 17.97
CA ARG A 60 -26.99 17.94 19.34
C ARG A 60 -28.41 17.37 19.31
N PRO A 61 -28.88 16.70 20.37
CA PRO A 61 -30.25 16.22 20.42
C PRO A 61 -31.22 17.41 20.36
N GLU A 62 -32.32 17.27 19.62
CA GLU A 62 -33.38 18.27 19.66
C GLU A 62 -34.35 17.96 20.81
N THR A 63 -34.28 18.78 21.84
CA THR A 63 -35.00 18.63 23.12
C THR A 63 -35.99 19.77 23.39
N THR A 64 -36.15 20.74 22.48
CA THR A 64 -36.99 21.93 22.74
C THR A 64 -38.42 21.56 23.16
N LEU A 65 -39.07 20.65 22.41
CA LEU A 65 -40.43 20.19 22.72
C LEU A 65 -40.49 19.45 24.07
N ALA A 66 -39.52 18.60 24.35
CA ALA A 66 -39.45 17.83 25.59
C ALA A 66 -39.31 18.74 26.82
N ILE A 67 -38.45 19.77 26.74
CA ILE A 67 -38.29 20.76 27.80
C ILE A 67 -39.59 21.54 28.03
N GLN A 68 -40.24 22.02 26.97
CA GLN A 68 -41.50 22.76 27.06
C GLN A 68 -42.63 21.91 27.67
N ALA A 69 -42.62 20.60 27.40
CA ALA A 69 -43.58 19.65 27.97
C ALA A 69 -43.22 19.17 29.39
N GLY A 70 -42.10 19.62 29.97
CA GLY A 70 -41.66 19.21 31.31
C GLY A 70 -41.14 17.77 31.38
N LEU A 71 -40.71 17.19 30.26
CA LEU A 71 -40.11 15.85 30.23
C LEU A 71 -38.71 15.86 30.84
N LYS A 72 -38.36 14.78 31.52
CA LYS A 72 -37.02 14.56 32.07
C LYS A 72 -35.99 14.49 30.93
N LEU A 73 -34.94 15.29 31.04
CA LEU A 73 -33.69 15.06 30.32
C LEU A 73 -32.73 14.31 31.23
N GLY A 74 -31.82 13.53 30.65
CA GLY A 74 -30.77 12.92 31.46
C GLY A 74 -29.43 13.65 31.35
N GLU A 75 -28.37 13.01 31.82
CA GLU A 75 -27.08 13.67 32.08
C GLU A 75 -26.36 14.13 30.80
N ALA A 76 -26.58 13.44 29.69
CA ALA A 76 -26.03 13.81 28.39
C ALA A 76 -26.86 14.91 27.70
N ARG A 77 -27.95 15.36 28.34
CA ARG A 77 -28.93 16.35 27.83
C ARG A 77 -29.76 15.84 26.64
N GLY A 78 -29.89 14.53 26.48
CA GLY A 78 -30.92 13.94 25.63
C GLY A 78 -32.24 13.78 26.36
N ILE A 79 -33.31 13.48 25.63
CA ILE A 79 -34.58 13.06 26.23
C ILE A 79 -34.34 11.75 26.98
N TRP A 80 -34.61 11.73 28.28
CA TRP A 80 -34.48 10.51 29.08
C TRP A 80 -35.62 9.55 28.72
N VAL A 81 -35.26 8.28 28.52
CA VAL A 81 -36.21 7.20 28.35
C VAL A 81 -35.85 6.02 29.25
N ASP A 82 -36.85 5.22 29.59
CA ASP A 82 -36.66 3.92 30.25
C ASP A 82 -36.20 2.84 29.25
N GLU A 83 -36.04 1.61 29.73
CA GLU A 83 -35.65 0.46 28.90
C GLU A 83 -36.67 0.12 27.81
N TYR A 84 -37.91 0.60 27.90
CA TYR A 84 -38.97 0.40 26.91
C TYR A 84 -39.12 1.60 25.96
N LEU A 85 -38.19 2.56 26.03
CA LEU A 85 -38.13 3.78 25.23
C LEU A 85 -39.28 4.77 25.53
N GLN A 86 -39.91 4.62 26.71
CA GLN A 86 -40.91 5.56 27.20
C GLN A 86 -40.25 6.70 27.96
N THR A 87 -40.74 7.93 27.76
CA THR A 87 -40.25 9.11 28.48
C THR A 87 -40.73 9.13 29.93
N SER A 88 -40.39 10.18 30.69
CA SER A 88 -40.93 10.39 32.04
C SER A 88 -42.45 10.63 32.06
N ALA A 89 -43.07 10.92 30.92
CA ALA A 89 -44.52 11.03 30.80
C ALA A 89 -45.12 9.71 30.32
N LYS A 90 -46.26 9.34 30.92
CA LYS A 90 -47.02 8.17 30.49
C LYS A 90 -47.49 8.36 29.04
N ASP A 91 -47.46 7.27 28.26
CA ASP A 91 -47.96 7.22 26.89
C ASP A 91 -47.20 8.11 25.88
N VAL A 92 -46.04 8.68 26.28
CA VAL A 92 -45.15 9.47 25.43
C VAL A 92 -43.82 8.74 25.29
N PHE A 93 -43.47 8.40 24.05
CA PHE A 93 -42.24 7.70 23.69
C PHE A 93 -41.31 8.59 22.87
N ALA A 94 -40.01 8.31 22.91
CA ALA A 94 -39.02 9.01 22.11
C ALA A 94 -37.97 8.03 21.58
N VAL A 95 -37.45 8.28 20.38
CA VAL A 95 -36.45 7.44 19.71
C VAL A 95 -35.45 8.29 18.93
N GLY A 96 -34.39 7.67 18.46
CA GLY A 96 -33.42 8.24 17.54
C GLY A 96 -32.45 9.22 18.20
N ASP A 97 -31.99 10.19 17.42
CA ASP A 97 -30.90 11.10 17.78
C ASP A 97 -31.22 12.03 18.97
N ALA A 98 -32.51 12.17 19.33
CA ALA A 98 -32.96 13.04 20.40
C ALA A 98 -32.88 12.40 21.80
N ILE A 99 -32.83 11.07 21.87
CA ILE A 99 -32.84 10.35 23.16
C ILE A 99 -31.43 10.06 23.66
N GLU A 100 -31.32 9.91 24.97
CA GLU A 100 -30.18 9.26 25.60
C GLU A 100 -30.58 7.90 26.18
N THR A 101 -29.63 6.96 26.15
CA THR A 101 -29.81 5.60 26.68
C THR A 101 -28.61 5.21 27.52
N LEU A 102 -28.71 4.15 28.31
CA LEU A 102 -27.55 3.62 29.02
C LEU A 102 -26.60 2.91 28.05
N HIS A 103 -25.31 3.26 28.09
CA HIS A 103 -24.31 2.58 27.29
C HIS A 103 -24.17 1.11 27.76
N PRO A 104 -24.26 0.10 26.87
CA PRO A 104 -24.32 -1.31 27.29
C PRO A 104 -23.10 -1.80 28.09
N ILE A 105 -21.94 -1.18 27.88
CA ILE A 105 -20.69 -1.57 28.53
C ILE A 105 -20.50 -0.89 29.88
N THR A 106 -20.85 0.39 29.98
CA THR A 106 -20.49 1.24 31.13
C THR A 106 -21.67 1.68 31.97
N GLN A 107 -22.91 1.45 31.49
CA GLN A 107 -24.16 1.83 32.16
C GLN A 107 -24.24 3.33 32.47
N GLN A 108 -23.49 4.15 31.73
CA GLN A 108 -23.54 5.61 31.81
C GLN A 108 -24.42 6.18 30.70
N SER A 109 -24.96 7.37 30.91
CA SER A 109 -25.76 8.08 29.91
C SER A 109 -25.00 8.27 28.59
N TRP A 110 -25.66 7.97 27.47
CA TRP A 110 -25.06 7.91 26.14
C TRP A 110 -25.99 8.42 25.05
N LEU A 111 -25.45 9.34 24.23
CA LEU A 111 -26.05 9.83 22.99
C LEU A 111 -25.45 9.11 21.79
N ASN A 112 -26.30 8.67 20.87
CA ASN A 112 -25.88 7.96 19.69
C ASN A 112 -26.65 8.41 18.45
N TYR A 113 -25.98 9.16 17.58
CA TYR A 113 -26.54 9.76 16.37
C TYR A 113 -26.38 8.85 15.13
N LEU A 114 -26.87 7.60 15.22
CA LEU A 114 -26.71 6.62 14.14
C LEU A 114 -28.05 6.00 13.76
N ALA A 115 -28.22 5.81 12.45
CA ALA A 115 -29.47 5.34 11.85
C ALA A 115 -29.88 3.93 12.28
N VAL A 116 -28.94 3.00 12.49
CA VAL A 116 -29.25 1.60 12.85
C VAL A 116 -29.96 1.54 14.22
N PRO A 117 -29.41 2.14 15.29
CA PRO A 117 -30.14 2.33 16.54
C PRO A 117 -31.50 3.01 16.39
N ALA A 118 -31.59 4.12 15.64
CA ALA A 118 -32.85 4.85 15.46
C ALA A 118 -33.96 3.98 14.82
N ASN A 119 -33.63 3.25 13.75
CA ASN A 119 -34.58 2.35 13.09
C ASN A 119 -35.04 1.23 14.01
N ARG A 120 -34.11 0.62 14.76
CA ARG A 120 -34.44 -0.46 15.69
C ARG A 120 -35.27 0.04 16.88
N GLN A 121 -34.95 1.20 17.42
CA GLN A 121 -35.75 1.85 18.46
C GLN A 121 -37.18 2.12 18.00
N GLY A 122 -37.37 2.63 16.78
CA GLY A 122 -38.70 2.84 16.21
C GLY A 122 -39.52 1.55 16.10
N ARG A 123 -38.87 0.45 15.68
CA ARG A 123 -39.50 -0.87 15.62
C ARG A 123 -39.93 -1.38 17.01
N ILE A 124 -39.09 -1.21 18.03
CA ILE A 124 -39.35 -1.62 19.41
C ILE A 124 -40.47 -0.79 20.03
N VAL A 125 -40.44 0.54 19.85
CA VAL A 125 -41.48 1.43 20.37
C VAL A 125 -42.85 1.09 19.79
N ALA A 126 -42.93 0.74 18.50
CA ALA A 126 -44.19 0.31 17.90
C ALA A 126 -44.80 -0.91 18.62
N ASP A 127 -43.97 -1.90 19.00
CA ASP A 127 -44.44 -3.06 19.76
C ASP A 127 -44.80 -2.69 21.20
N ASN A 128 -43.97 -1.88 21.87
CA ASN A 128 -44.22 -1.44 23.23
C ASN A 128 -45.48 -0.57 23.36
N MET A 129 -45.84 0.19 22.31
CA MET A 129 -47.08 0.95 22.24
C MET A 129 -48.32 0.05 22.13
N VAL A 130 -48.23 -1.05 21.38
CA VAL A 130 -49.40 -1.91 21.06
C VAL A 130 -49.60 -3.02 22.09
N PHE A 131 -48.51 -3.69 22.46
CA PHE A 131 -48.54 -4.87 23.34
C PHE A 131 -48.16 -4.54 24.78
N GLY A 132 -47.88 -3.27 25.09
CA GLY A 132 -47.29 -2.84 26.35
C GLY A 132 -45.80 -3.13 26.41
N ALA A 133 -45.14 -2.64 27.47
CA ALA A 133 -43.72 -2.74 27.76
C ALA A 133 -43.19 -4.19 27.78
N THR A 134 -42.94 -4.76 26.60
CA THR A 134 -42.64 -6.18 26.38
C THR A 134 -41.25 -6.39 25.79
N GLU A 135 -40.74 -5.43 25.03
CA GLU A 135 -39.40 -5.48 24.44
C GLU A 135 -38.51 -4.35 24.98
N SER A 136 -37.44 -4.73 25.68
CA SER A 136 -36.44 -3.79 26.20
C SER A 136 -35.39 -3.44 25.14
N TYR A 137 -34.99 -2.17 25.06
CA TYR A 137 -33.86 -1.71 24.26
C TYR A 137 -32.54 -1.85 25.01
N GLU A 138 -31.65 -2.70 24.49
CA GLU A 138 -30.38 -3.06 25.11
C GLU A 138 -29.22 -2.10 24.77
N GLY A 139 -29.53 -0.85 24.40
CA GLY A 139 -28.58 0.25 24.19
C GLY A 139 -27.73 0.18 22.91
N ALA A 140 -27.12 1.30 22.51
CA ALA A 140 -26.21 1.37 21.36
C ALA A 140 -24.74 1.31 21.81
N ILE A 141 -23.89 0.63 21.02
CA ILE A 141 -22.42 0.60 21.23
C ILE A 141 -21.66 1.45 20.21
N GLY A 142 -22.35 2.29 19.42
CA GLY A 142 -21.70 3.22 18.50
C GLY A 142 -20.97 2.59 17.31
N THR A 143 -21.40 1.41 16.83
CA THR A 143 -20.84 0.78 15.63
C THR A 143 -21.01 1.70 14.43
N SER A 144 -19.89 2.16 13.88
CA SER A 144 -19.82 3.14 12.79
C SER A 144 -18.72 2.80 11.80
N ILE A 145 -18.93 3.19 10.54
CA ILE A 145 -18.01 2.92 9.43
C ILE A 145 -18.04 4.10 8.45
N ALA A 146 -16.89 4.44 7.90
CA ALA A 146 -16.73 5.51 6.93
C ALA A 146 -15.78 5.10 5.81
N LYS A 147 -16.13 5.48 4.58
CA LYS A 147 -15.24 5.39 3.41
C LYS A 147 -14.43 6.69 3.31
N ILE A 148 -13.12 6.59 3.40
CA ILE A 148 -12.19 7.71 3.29
C ILE A 148 -11.30 7.45 2.07
N PHE A 149 -11.71 7.98 0.91
CA PHE A 149 -11.11 7.63 -0.38
C PHE A 149 -11.07 6.11 -0.55
N ASP A 150 -9.87 5.51 -0.65
CA ASP A 150 -9.69 4.06 -0.78
C ASP A 150 -9.75 3.29 0.55
N LEU A 151 -9.67 3.99 1.69
CA LEU A 151 -9.70 3.36 3.01
C LEU A 151 -11.14 3.16 3.50
N THR A 152 -11.33 2.06 4.20
CA THR A 152 -12.47 1.82 5.08
C THR A 152 -12.00 1.95 6.52
N VAL A 153 -12.68 2.83 7.27
CA VAL A 153 -12.38 3.15 8.66
C VAL A 153 -13.60 2.82 9.49
N ALA A 154 -13.46 1.98 10.50
CA ALA A 154 -14.60 1.50 11.26
C ALA A 154 -14.29 1.37 12.75
N ALA A 155 -15.31 1.55 13.59
CA ALA A 155 -15.20 1.50 15.05
C ALA A 155 -16.48 0.98 15.69
N THR A 156 -16.34 0.29 16.82
CA THR A 156 -17.46 -0.18 17.65
C THR A 156 -17.03 -0.21 19.13
N GLY A 157 -17.96 0.01 20.05
CA GLY A 157 -17.67 0.15 21.48
C GLY A 157 -16.91 1.44 21.82
N LEU A 158 -16.10 1.39 22.87
CA LEU A 158 -15.41 2.55 23.44
C LEU A 158 -13.93 2.63 23.04
N ASN A 159 -13.50 3.83 22.66
CA ASN A 159 -12.11 4.16 22.42
C ASN A 159 -11.36 4.50 23.72
N GLU A 160 -10.03 4.58 23.68
CA GLU A 160 -9.22 4.84 24.89
C GLU A 160 -9.57 6.17 25.55
N THR A 161 -9.86 7.18 24.74
CA THR A 161 -10.23 8.52 25.24
C THR A 161 -11.49 8.46 26.11
N ARG A 162 -12.54 7.76 25.64
CA ARG A 162 -13.78 7.57 26.42
C ARG A 162 -13.54 6.70 27.64
N LEU A 163 -12.82 5.59 27.50
CA LEU A 163 -12.53 4.69 28.62
C LEU A 163 -11.79 5.43 29.75
N GLY A 164 -10.81 6.27 29.41
CA GLY A 164 -10.09 7.12 30.36
C GLY A 164 -11.00 8.15 31.06
N ILE A 165 -11.84 8.86 30.31
CA ILE A 165 -12.81 9.83 30.88
C ILE A 165 -13.78 9.13 31.84
N GLN A 166 -14.25 7.95 31.46
CA GLN A 166 -15.21 7.16 32.25
C GLN A 166 -14.55 6.32 33.36
N LYS A 167 -13.21 6.41 33.50
CA LYS A 167 -12.40 5.67 34.49
C LYS A 167 -12.64 4.16 34.45
N VAL A 168 -12.73 3.60 33.25
CA VAL A 168 -12.83 2.16 33.03
C VAL A 168 -11.43 1.61 32.82
N ASP A 169 -11.02 0.61 33.60
CA ASP A 169 -9.72 -0.04 33.39
C ASP A 169 -9.71 -0.85 32.09
N PHE A 170 -8.67 -0.69 31.28
CA PHE A 170 -8.52 -1.38 30.01
C PHE A 170 -7.05 -1.68 29.67
N LEU A 171 -6.86 -2.67 28.81
CA LEU A 171 -5.64 -2.91 28.04
C LEU A 171 -5.94 -2.73 26.55
N THR A 172 -4.91 -2.43 25.78
CA THR A 172 -5.00 -2.22 24.33
C THR A 172 -4.12 -3.23 23.61
N SER A 173 -4.56 -3.71 22.44
CA SER A 173 -3.68 -4.39 21.50
C SER A 173 -3.83 -3.87 20.08
N TYR A 174 -2.75 -3.99 19.31
CA TYR A 174 -2.69 -3.63 17.90
C TYR A 174 -2.22 -4.84 17.10
N THR A 175 -2.93 -5.16 16.02
CA THR A 175 -2.51 -6.20 15.07
C THR A 175 -2.64 -5.72 13.64
N HIS A 176 -1.83 -6.33 12.76
CA HIS A 176 -1.89 -6.10 11.34
C HIS A 176 -2.02 -7.43 10.63
N SER A 177 -2.98 -7.56 9.72
CA SER A 177 -3.24 -8.80 9.01
C SER A 177 -3.75 -8.51 7.60
N GLY A 178 -3.58 -9.46 6.70
CA GLY A 178 -4.20 -9.40 5.37
C GLY A 178 -5.70 -9.69 5.43
N SER A 179 -6.46 -9.13 4.49
CA SER A 179 -7.89 -9.37 4.30
C SER A 179 -8.22 -10.85 4.06
N ASN A 180 -7.31 -11.55 3.37
CA ASN A 180 -7.39 -12.95 2.97
C ASN A 180 -5.97 -13.54 2.85
N ALA A 181 -5.86 -14.80 2.43
CA ALA A 181 -4.60 -15.53 2.35
C ALA A 181 -3.58 -14.77 1.49
N GLY A 182 -2.38 -14.52 2.04
CA GLY A 182 -1.37 -13.67 1.40
C GLY A 182 -0.80 -14.22 0.09
N TYR A 183 -0.91 -15.53 -0.16
CA TYR A 183 -0.53 -16.15 -1.43
C TYR A 183 -1.62 -16.02 -2.52
N TYR A 184 -2.81 -15.55 -2.16
CA TYR A 184 -3.91 -15.34 -3.11
C TYR A 184 -3.96 -13.85 -3.54
N PRO A 185 -4.19 -13.54 -4.83
CA PRO A 185 -4.22 -12.16 -5.32
C PRO A 185 -5.23 -11.26 -4.59
N GLY A 186 -4.89 -9.97 -4.48
CA GLY A 186 -5.80 -8.96 -3.90
C GLY A 186 -5.83 -8.90 -2.37
N ALA A 187 -4.94 -9.63 -1.68
CA ALA A 187 -4.81 -9.52 -0.23
C ALA A 187 -4.35 -8.10 0.17
N MET A 188 -5.19 -7.40 0.93
CA MET A 188 -4.93 -6.03 1.38
C MET A 188 -4.73 -5.99 2.90
N PRO A 189 -3.80 -5.18 3.41
CA PRO A 189 -3.57 -5.08 4.84
C PRO A 189 -4.71 -4.34 5.54
N MET A 190 -4.97 -4.73 6.79
CA MET A 190 -5.77 -3.98 7.76
C MET A 190 -5.04 -3.89 9.09
N SER A 191 -5.26 -2.80 9.79
CA SER A 191 -4.82 -2.55 11.16
C SER A 191 -6.03 -2.67 12.07
N ILE A 192 -5.95 -3.56 13.07
CA ILE A 192 -7.00 -3.78 14.07
C ILE A 192 -6.46 -3.32 15.41
N LYS A 193 -7.25 -2.52 16.11
CA LYS A 193 -7.03 -2.15 17.50
C LYS A 193 -8.21 -2.65 18.32
N ILE A 194 -7.96 -3.30 19.45
CA ILE A 194 -9.01 -3.67 20.41
C ILE A 194 -8.65 -3.19 21.81
N ASN A 195 -9.68 -2.78 22.55
CA ASN A 195 -9.63 -2.43 23.96
C ASN A 195 -10.39 -3.50 24.74
N PHE A 196 -9.82 -4.00 25.83
CA PHE A 196 -10.39 -5.10 26.61
C PHE A 196 -10.07 -4.97 28.10
N ALA A 197 -10.91 -5.55 28.95
CA ALA A 197 -10.75 -5.49 30.40
C ALA A 197 -9.55 -6.36 30.87
N PRO A 198 -8.64 -5.84 31.73
CA PRO A 198 -7.40 -6.54 32.10
C PRO A 198 -7.61 -7.86 32.85
N LYS A 199 -8.71 -8.00 33.59
CA LYS A 199 -8.95 -9.18 34.44
C LYS A 199 -9.79 -10.26 33.76
N THR A 200 -10.75 -9.85 32.93
CA THR A 200 -11.75 -10.75 32.35
C THR A 200 -11.59 -10.95 30.86
N GLY A 201 -10.79 -10.10 30.20
CA GLY A 201 -10.71 -10.09 28.75
C GLY A 201 -11.98 -9.61 28.05
N LYS A 202 -12.97 -9.06 28.78
CA LYS A 202 -14.21 -8.53 28.17
C LYS A 202 -13.88 -7.47 27.12
N LEU A 203 -14.45 -7.58 25.93
CA LEU A 203 -14.24 -6.61 24.85
C LEU A 203 -14.95 -5.29 25.19
N LEU A 204 -14.21 -4.19 25.13
CA LEU A 204 -14.69 -2.84 25.43
C LEU A 204 -14.84 -1.98 24.18
N GLY A 205 -14.03 -2.25 23.15
CA GLY A 205 -14.14 -1.57 21.87
C GLY A 205 -13.16 -2.11 20.84
N ALA A 206 -13.40 -1.79 19.58
CA ALA A 206 -12.55 -2.15 18.47
C ALA A 206 -12.55 -1.07 17.40
N GLN A 207 -11.42 -0.93 16.71
CA GLN A 207 -11.21 0.01 15.61
C GLN A 207 -10.43 -0.71 14.50
N ILE A 208 -10.85 -0.52 13.26
CA ILE A 208 -10.20 -1.14 12.11
C ILE A 208 -10.00 -0.09 11.02
N VAL A 209 -8.77 -0.02 10.50
CA VAL A 209 -8.41 0.81 9.34
C VAL A 209 -7.76 -0.09 8.30
N GLY A 210 -8.31 -0.12 7.09
CA GLY A 210 -7.78 -0.95 6.00
C GLY A 210 -8.54 -0.73 4.70
N TYR A 211 -8.34 -1.61 3.72
CA TYR A 211 -8.95 -1.45 2.39
C TYR A 211 -10.12 -2.42 2.17
N VAL A 212 -9.91 -3.71 2.44
CA VAL A 212 -10.87 -4.79 2.12
C VAL A 212 -11.21 -5.61 3.34
N GLY A 213 -12.51 -5.91 3.52
CA GLY A 213 -13.01 -6.81 4.56
C GLY A 213 -12.96 -6.24 5.98
N VAL A 214 -12.92 -4.91 6.11
CA VAL A 214 -12.95 -4.16 7.38
C VAL A 214 -14.33 -4.25 8.05
N ASP A 215 -15.37 -4.02 7.26
CA ASP A 215 -16.79 -4.19 7.59
C ASP A 215 -17.07 -5.56 8.22
N LYS A 216 -16.68 -6.65 7.53
CA LYS A 216 -16.89 -8.03 7.99
C LYS A 216 -16.35 -8.26 9.40
N ARG A 217 -15.12 -7.81 9.67
CA ARG A 217 -14.47 -8.02 10.96
C ARG A 217 -15.06 -7.14 12.05
N LEU A 218 -15.42 -5.90 11.70
CA LEU A 218 -16.05 -5.01 12.66
C LEU A 218 -17.42 -5.55 13.11
N ASP A 219 -18.25 -6.04 12.18
CA ASP A 219 -19.58 -6.58 12.50
C ASP A 219 -19.49 -7.82 13.40
N GLN A 220 -18.53 -8.70 13.15
CA GLN A 220 -18.25 -9.85 14.02
C GLN A 220 -17.87 -9.40 15.44
N ILE A 221 -16.99 -8.41 15.57
CA ILE A 221 -16.60 -7.88 16.89
C ILE A 221 -17.76 -7.15 17.56
N ALA A 222 -18.54 -6.36 16.82
CA ALA A 222 -19.70 -5.64 17.34
C ALA A 222 -20.75 -6.61 17.91
N LEU A 223 -21.00 -7.73 17.23
CA LEU A 223 -21.88 -8.78 17.72
C LEU A 223 -21.39 -9.38 19.05
N LEU A 224 -20.08 -9.66 19.16
CA LEU A 224 -19.49 -10.17 20.39
C LEU A 224 -19.59 -9.15 21.53
N ILE A 225 -19.28 -7.88 21.28
CA ILE A 225 -19.42 -6.81 22.30
C ILE A 225 -20.86 -6.70 22.79
N LYS A 226 -21.86 -6.73 21.89
CA LYS A 226 -23.28 -6.69 22.25
C LYS A 226 -23.72 -7.87 23.12
N LYS A 227 -23.05 -9.01 22.99
CA LYS A 227 -23.29 -10.22 23.81
C LYS A 227 -22.41 -10.30 25.06
N GLY A 228 -21.63 -9.26 25.36
CA GLY A 228 -20.72 -9.26 26.51
C GLY A 228 -19.52 -10.19 26.36
N GLY A 229 -19.16 -10.53 25.12
CA GLY A 229 -18.05 -11.41 24.78
C GLY A 229 -16.67 -10.86 25.17
N THR A 230 -15.69 -11.74 25.07
CA THR A 230 -14.31 -11.58 25.51
C THR A 230 -13.33 -11.78 24.37
N ILE A 231 -12.05 -11.51 24.62
CA ILE A 231 -10.96 -11.79 23.70
C ILE A 231 -10.85 -13.28 23.35
N TYR A 232 -11.36 -14.18 24.20
CA TYR A 232 -11.35 -15.62 23.96
C TYR A 232 -12.39 -16.02 22.92
N ASP A 233 -13.53 -15.33 22.88
CA ASP A 233 -14.56 -15.56 21.86
C ASP A 233 -14.04 -15.20 20.46
N LEU A 234 -13.13 -14.21 20.36
CA LEU A 234 -12.44 -13.92 19.10
C LEU A 234 -11.56 -15.09 18.63
N GLN A 235 -10.96 -15.84 19.56
CA GLN A 235 -10.09 -16.98 19.23
C GLN A 235 -10.89 -18.21 18.81
N GLN A 236 -12.09 -18.36 19.36
CA GLN A 236 -12.99 -19.50 19.12
C GLN A 236 -13.81 -19.35 17.83
N ILE A 237 -13.70 -18.23 17.12
CA ILE A 237 -14.51 -18.02 15.94
C ILE A 237 -14.17 -19.03 14.83
N GLU A 238 -15.19 -19.72 14.35
CA GLU A 238 -15.15 -20.52 13.13
C GLU A 238 -15.69 -19.66 11.98
N HIS A 239 -14.79 -19.06 11.20
CA HIS A 239 -15.15 -18.21 10.07
C HIS A 239 -15.11 -18.98 8.75
N ALA A 240 -15.92 -18.54 7.78
CA ALA A 240 -15.86 -19.07 6.43
C ALA A 240 -14.48 -18.79 5.81
N TYR A 241 -13.79 -19.86 5.42
CA TYR A 241 -12.43 -19.80 4.85
C TYR A 241 -12.34 -20.47 3.47
N ALA A 242 -11.93 -19.66 2.51
CA ALA A 242 -11.16 -20.08 1.35
C ALA A 242 -10.17 -18.95 0.99
N PRO A 243 -9.09 -19.22 0.24
CA PRO A 243 -8.02 -18.25 -0.01
C PRO A 243 -8.46 -16.85 -0.52
N PRO A 244 -9.54 -16.71 -1.33
CA PRO A 244 -10.02 -15.39 -1.76
C PRO A 244 -10.68 -14.54 -0.66
N PHE A 245 -11.18 -15.16 0.42
CA PHE A 245 -12.09 -14.49 1.37
C PHE A 245 -11.51 -14.27 2.76
N ALA A 246 -10.60 -15.15 3.19
CA ALA A 246 -10.02 -15.12 4.53
C ALA A 246 -8.67 -15.85 4.56
N SER A 247 -8.07 -15.90 5.74
CA SER A 247 -6.91 -16.73 6.07
C SER A 247 -7.33 -17.84 7.03
N ALA A 248 -6.55 -18.90 7.18
CA ALA A 248 -6.86 -19.99 8.11
C ALA A 248 -7.06 -19.51 9.55
N LYS A 249 -6.32 -18.47 9.96
CA LYS A 249 -6.62 -17.67 11.16
C LYS A 249 -7.13 -16.31 10.71
N ASP A 250 -8.37 -15.97 11.04
CA ASP A 250 -8.92 -14.65 10.70
C ASP A 250 -8.17 -13.54 11.46
N PRO A 251 -8.03 -12.34 10.88
CA PRO A 251 -7.51 -11.16 11.59
C PRO A 251 -8.06 -10.94 13.00
N ILE A 252 -9.35 -11.21 13.27
CA ILE A 252 -9.91 -11.02 14.63
C ILE A 252 -9.47 -12.11 15.61
N ALA A 253 -9.28 -13.35 15.15
CA ALA A 253 -8.70 -14.40 15.98
C ALA A 253 -7.25 -14.08 16.36
N ILE A 254 -6.48 -13.53 15.41
CA ILE A 254 -5.13 -13.02 15.66
C ILE A 254 -5.16 -11.91 16.72
N ALA A 255 -6.11 -10.96 16.64
CA ALA A 255 -6.29 -9.94 17.67
C ALA A 255 -6.58 -10.56 19.06
N GLY A 256 -7.44 -11.58 19.11
CA GLY A 256 -7.72 -12.34 20.35
C GLY A 256 -6.49 -13.02 20.95
N TYR A 257 -5.65 -13.68 20.12
CA TYR A 257 -4.41 -14.31 20.60
C TYR A 257 -3.41 -13.29 21.15
N VAL A 258 -3.23 -12.16 20.45
CA VAL A 258 -2.32 -11.10 20.87
C VAL A 258 -2.81 -10.47 22.18
N ALA A 259 -4.09 -10.18 22.30
CA ALA A 259 -4.68 -9.65 23.54
C ALA A 259 -4.50 -10.61 24.73
N GLN A 260 -4.69 -11.91 24.52
CA GLN A 260 -4.46 -12.90 25.59
C GLN A 260 -3.00 -12.91 26.02
N ASN A 261 -2.06 -12.83 25.08
CA ASN A 261 -0.64 -12.84 25.39
C ASN A 261 -0.22 -11.60 26.20
N ILE A 262 -0.80 -10.43 25.90
CA ILE A 262 -0.61 -9.22 26.71
C ILE A 262 -1.22 -9.41 28.10
N MET A 263 -2.47 -9.86 28.18
CA MET A 263 -3.20 -10.02 29.43
C MET A 263 -2.57 -11.03 30.39
N THR A 264 -1.87 -12.03 29.85
CA THR A 264 -1.23 -13.11 30.62
C THR A 264 0.26 -12.91 30.82
N ASP A 265 0.78 -11.71 30.53
CA ASP A 265 2.21 -11.35 30.60
C ASP A 265 3.16 -12.26 29.79
N LYS A 266 2.63 -13.08 28.88
CA LYS A 266 3.41 -13.87 27.91
C LYS A 266 4.02 -13.00 26.83
N MET A 267 3.48 -11.81 26.64
CA MET A 267 4.03 -10.78 25.78
C MET A 267 3.97 -9.44 26.52
N PRO A 268 4.98 -9.13 27.34
CA PRO A 268 5.15 -7.78 27.86
C PRO A 268 5.29 -6.82 26.68
N VAL A 269 4.53 -5.72 26.70
CA VAL A 269 4.49 -4.76 25.60
C VAL A 269 4.82 -3.36 26.08
N MET A 270 5.44 -2.58 25.20
CA MET A 270 5.49 -1.13 25.30
C MET A 270 4.63 -0.54 24.19
N HIS A 271 3.77 0.42 24.53
CA HIS A 271 2.94 1.11 23.54
C HIS A 271 3.65 2.30 22.91
N TRP A 272 3.15 2.75 21.75
CA TRP A 272 3.76 3.85 21.01
C TRP A 272 3.80 5.16 21.80
N GLN A 273 2.81 5.40 22.69
CA GLN A 273 2.77 6.57 23.57
C GLN A 273 3.96 6.56 24.53
N GLU A 274 4.20 5.42 25.18
CA GLU A 274 5.31 5.23 26.11
C GLU A 274 6.65 5.39 25.38
N LEU A 275 6.80 4.78 24.21
CA LEU A 275 8.03 4.88 23.43
C LEU A 275 8.31 6.32 22.96
N ARG A 276 7.29 7.06 22.51
CA ARG A 276 7.43 8.47 22.08
C ARG A 276 7.99 9.34 23.19
N ASP A 277 7.57 9.09 24.43
CA ASP A 277 7.92 9.90 25.59
C ASP A 277 9.18 9.35 26.33
N THR A 278 9.74 8.24 25.84
CA THR A 278 10.94 7.60 26.39
C THR A 278 12.21 8.06 25.66
N ASP A 279 13.25 8.38 26.43
CA ASP A 279 14.59 8.58 25.90
C ASP A 279 15.18 7.23 25.47
N PHE A 280 15.46 7.10 24.17
CA PHE A 280 15.97 5.88 23.56
C PHE A 280 17.28 5.40 24.15
N SER A 281 18.10 6.29 24.73
CA SER A 281 19.36 5.91 25.37
C SER A 281 19.20 5.00 26.60
N LYS A 282 17.99 4.98 27.19
CA LYS A 282 17.64 4.14 28.35
C LYS A 282 17.26 2.71 27.96
N LEU A 283 17.06 2.44 26.67
CA LEU A 283 16.63 1.15 26.16
C LEU A 283 17.72 0.54 25.29
N PHE A 284 17.79 -0.79 25.27
CA PHE A 284 18.42 -1.52 24.18
C PHE A 284 17.38 -1.76 23.10
N LEU A 285 17.44 -0.99 22.02
CA LEU A 285 16.53 -1.08 20.89
C LEU A 285 16.98 -2.21 19.95
N LEU A 286 16.22 -3.30 19.92
CA LEU A 286 16.53 -4.49 19.13
C LEU A 286 15.57 -4.59 17.93
N ASP A 287 16.08 -4.28 16.74
CA ASP A 287 15.34 -4.45 15.49
C ASP A 287 15.54 -5.87 14.95
N VAL A 288 14.48 -6.68 14.95
CA VAL A 288 14.55 -8.08 14.49
C VAL A 288 14.05 -8.30 13.07
N ARG A 289 13.93 -7.22 12.28
CA ARG A 289 13.66 -7.29 10.84
C ARG A 289 14.90 -7.76 10.08
N THR A 290 14.72 -8.06 8.78
CA THR A 290 15.85 -8.36 7.91
C THR A 290 16.75 -7.13 7.74
N GLU A 291 18.00 -7.36 7.36
CA GLU A 291 18.96 -6.28 7.07
C GLU A 291 18.40 -5.30 6.02
N ASP A 292 17.78 -5.81 4.95
CA ASP A 292 17.17 -4.97 3.91
C ASP A 292 16.09 -4.04 4.46
N GLU A 293 15.23 -4.53 5.38
CA GLU A 293 14.21 -3.71 6.03
C GLU A 293 14.82 -2.68 6.99
N PHE A 294 15.94 -3.00 7.62
CA PHE A 294 16.67 -2.11 8.52
C PHE A 294 17.30 -0.96 7.75
N GLN A 295 17.91 -1.24 6.60
CA GLN A 295 18.54 -0.24 5.71
C GLN A 295 17.54 0.76 5.11
N LEU A 296 16.27 0.38 4.97
CA LEU A 296 15.18 1.29 4.58
C LEU A 296 14.80 2.30 5.68
N GLY A 297 15.33 2.12 6.89
CA GLY A 297 15.11 3.00 8.03
C GLY A 297 14.66 2.22 9.27
N SER A 298 15.13 2.64 10.44
CA SER A 298 14.78 2.08 11.74
C SER A 298 14.72 3.18 12.82
N LEU A 299 14.41 2.78 14.06
CA LEU A 299 14.48 3.67 15.21
C LEU A 299 15.94 4.11 15.44
N PRO A 300 16.21 5.41 15.66
CA PRO A 300 17.54 5.90 15.98
C PRO A 300 18.20 5.12 17.12
N GLY A 301 19.42 4.62 16.90
CA GLY A 301 20.17 3.86 17.90
C GLY A 301 19.78 2.38 18.02
N ALA A 302 18.93 1.86 17.13
CA ALA A 302 18.61 0.45 17.09
C ALA A 302 19.77 -0.42 16.58
N VAL A 303 19.93 -1.59 17.18
CA VAL A 303 20.83 -2.66 16.73
C VAL A 303 20.01 -3.68 15.96
N ASN A 304 20.42 -4.01 14.74
CA ASN A 304 19.74 -5.02 13.93
C ASN A 304 20.31 -6.41 14.20
N ILE A 305 19.46 -7.33 14.65
CA ILE A 305 19.76 -8.75 14.69
C ILE A 305 18.51 -9.47 14.14
N PRO A 306 18.52 -9.90 12.87
CA PRO A 306 17.37 -10.56 12.26
C PRO A 306 16.85 -11.72 13.11
N LEU A 307 15.52 -11.86 13.19
CA LEU A 307 14.88 -12.87 14.05
C LEU A 307 15.44 -14.29 13.86
N ASP A 308 15.73 -14.67 12.61
CA ASP A 308 16.20 -16.01 12.26
C ASP A 308 17.62 -16.27 12.78
N ASP A 309 18.44 -15.22 12.90
CA ASP A 309 19.81 -15.27 13.39
C ASP A 309 19.90 -15.03 14.92
N LEU A 310 18.87 -14.41 15.52
CA LEU A 310 18.86 -13.97 16.93
C LEU A 310 19.37 -15.02 17.93
N ARG A 311 19.07 -16.30 17.74
CA ARG A 311 19.48 -17.37 18.66
C ARG A 311 21.00 -17.58 18.69
N ASN A 312 21.70 -17.26 17.60
CA ASN A 312 23.15 -17.39 17.48
C ASN A 312 23.89 -16.16 18.00
N HIS A 313 23.19 -15.04 18.20
CA HIS A 313 23.76 -13.73 18.56
C HIS A 313 23.25 -13.23 19.92
N LEU A 314 22.82 -14.14 20.81
CA LEU A 314 22.31 -13.78 22.13
C LEU A 314 23.35 -13.11 23.03
N ASP A 315 24.64 -13.41 22.81
CA ASP A 315 25.74 -12.84 23.59
C ASP A 315 26.01 -11.36 23.27
N GLU A 316 25.48 -10.86 22.16
CA GLU A 316 25.58 -9.44 21.76
C GLU A 316 24.55 -8.56 22.47
N ILE A 317 23.56 -9.17 23.13
CA ILE A 317 22.44 -8.45 23.74
C ILE A 317 22.75 -8.20 25.23
N PRO A 318 22.75 -6.93 25.68
CA PRO A 318 23.04 -6.59 27.06
C PRO A 318 21.96 -7.14 28.01
N LYS A 319 22.39 -7.59 29.20
CA LYS A 319 21.50 -8.11 30.24
C LYS A 319 21.18 -7.10 31.34
N ASP A 320 21.87 -5.96 31.34
CA ASP A 320 21.79 -4.89 32.34
C ASP A 320 20.88 -3.73 31.92
N LYS A 321 20.27 -3.80 30.73
CA LYS A 321 19.36 -2.78 30.19
C LYS A 321 18.01 -3.37 29.80
N PRO A 322 16.91 -2.60 29.94
CA PRO A 322 15.64 -2.98 29.35
C PRO A 322 15.74 -3.10 27.83
N ILE A 323 15.25 -4.21 27.29
CA ILE A 323 15.28 -4.53 25.86
C ILE A 323 13.91 -4.25 25.26
N LEU A 324 13.86 -3.43 24.23
CA LEU A 324 12.67 -3.26 23.39
C LEU A 324 12.92 -3.95 22.06
N ALA A 325 12.36 -5.15 21.91
CA ALA A 325 12.36 -5.87 20.65
C ALA A 325 11.21 -5.39 19.76
N PHE A 326 11.51 -5.11 18.49
CA PHE A 326 10.49 -4.65 17.56
C PHE A 326 10.71 -5.15 16.13
N CYS A 327 9.64 -5.12 15.35
CA CYS A 327 9.68 -5.34 13.92
C CYS A 327 8.63 -4.47 13.23
N ALA A 328 8.34 -4.73 11.95
CA ALA A 328 7.38 -3.95 11.18
C ALA A 328 5.97 -3.89 11.82
N ILE A 329 5.47 -5.03 12.31
CA ILE A 329 4.06 -5.19 12.75
C ILE A 329 3.89 -5.82 14.14
N GLY A 330 4.99 -6.03 14.87
CA GLY A 330 4.99 -6.63 16.23
C GLY A 330 5.04 -8.16 16.29
N LEU A 331 4.80 -8.89 15.18
CA LEU A 331 4.83 -10.37 15.18
C LEU A 331 6.23 -10.96 15.44
N ARG A 332 7.23 -10.53 14.65
CA ARG A 332 8.62 -10.99 14.84
C ARG A 332 9.20 -10.49 16.17
N GLY A 333 8.86 -9.28 16.60
CA GLY A 333 9.23 -8.74 17.91
C GLY A 333 8.68 -9.57 19.08
N TYR A 334 7.46 -10.08 18.98
CA TYR A 334 6.89 -11.04 19.93
C TYR A 334 7.71 -12.34 20.00
N LEU A 335 8.07 -12.91 18.85
CA LEU A 335 8.89 -14.12 18.80
C LEU A 335 10.28 -13.89 19.42
N ALA A 336 10.90 -12.76 19.14
CA ALA A 336 12.17 -12.35 19.75
C ALA A 336 12.04 -12.19 21.26
N THR A 337 10.98 -11.54 21.73
CA THR A 337 10.69 -11.35 23.16
C THR A 337 10.60 -12.70 23.88
N ASN A 338 9.88 -13.67 23.30
CA ASN A 338 9.81 -15.02 23.85
C ASN A 338 11.16 -15.74 23.88
N ILE A 339 11.95 -15.62 22.81
CA ILE A 339 13.30 -16.22 22.75
C ILE A 339 14.15 -15.66 23.90
N LEU A 340 14.13 -14.34 24.10
CA LEU A 340 14.92 -13.68 25.15
C LEU A 340 14.44 -14.06 26.55
N ILE A 341 13.12 -14.01 26.82
CA ILE A 341 12.57 -14.38 28.14
C ILE A 341 12.93 -15.84 28.49
N GLN A 342 12.80 -16.77 27.55
CA GLN A 342 13.17 -18.18 27.75
C GLN A 342 14.67 -18.40 27.97
N ARG A 343 15.51 -17.43 27.59
CA ARG A 343 16.97 -17.43 27.80
C ARG A 343 17.40 -16.64 29.04
N GLY A 344 16.45 -16.24 29.88
CA GLY A 344 16.69 -15.63 31.18
C GLY A 344 16.85 -14.10 31.17
N PHE A 345 16.56 -13.44 30.05
CA PHE A 345 16.43 -11.98 30.03
C PHE A 345 15.14 -11.58 30.78
N LYS A 346 15.22 -10.56 31.64
CA LYS A 346 14.13 -10.20 32.56
C LYS A 346 13.29 -9.02 32.05
N ASP A 347 13.93 -7.95 31.62
CA ASP A 347 13.28 -6.71 31.21
C ASP A 347 13.18 -6.64 29.69
N VAL A 348 12.28 -7.43 29.11
CA VAL A 348 12.09 -7.54 27.65
C VAL A 348 10.66 -7.16 27.26
N PHE A 349 10.53 -6.22 26.35
CA PHE A 349 9.25 -5.71 25.85
C PHE A 349 9.17 -5.86 24.34
N ASN A 350 7.97 -6.16 23.84
CA ASN A 350 7.64 -6.06 22.43
C ASN A 350 7.00 -4.69 22.12
N LEU A 351 7.40 -4.03 21.04
CA LEU A 351 6.69 -2.83 20.57
C LEU A 351 5.31 -3.21 20.01
N SER A 352 4.24 -2.83 20.72
CA SER A 352 2.85 -3.15 20.33
C SER A 352 2.49 -2.52 18.98
N GLY A 353 2.04 -3.34 18.02
CA GLY A 353 1.78 -2.92 16.64
C GLY A 353 3.03 -2.66 15.79
N GLY A 354 4.24 -2.82 16.36
CA GLY A 354 5.52 -2.63 15.67
C GLY A 354 5.77 -1.19 15.21
N THR A 355 6.76 -1.03 14.34
CA THR A 355 7.14 0.28 13.80
C THR A 355 6.03 0.89 12.95
N LYS A 356 5.10 0.10 12.40
CA LYS A 356 3.96 0.60 11.63
C LYS A 356 3.06 1.53 12.45
N ILE A 357 2.65 1.12 13.65
CA ILE A 357 1.84 1.99 14.53
C ILE A 357 2.65 3.17 15.04
N TYR A 358 3.89 2.93 15.47
CA TYR A 358 4.75 3.98 15.98
C TYR A 358 4.99 5.07 14.93
N ALA A 359 5.46 4.69 13.74
CA ALA A 359 5.69 5.61 12.63
C ALA A 359 4.41 6.33 12.21
N ALA A 360 3.27 5.64 12.20
CA ALA A 360 2.00 6.29 11.91
C ALA A 360 1.70 7.42 12.91
N ALA A 361 1.86 7.15 14.20
CA ALA A 361 1.51 8.08 15.27
C ALA A 361 2.50 9.25 15.42
N VAL A 362 3.79 9.07 15.14
CA VAL A 362 4.80 10.14 15.30
C VAL A 362 5.04 10.96 14.03
N ARG A 363 4.58 10.49 12.86
CA ARG A 363 4.73 11.21 11.60
C ARG A 363 3.96 12.53 11.64
N LYS A 364 4.65 13.62 11.33
CA LYS A 364 4.04 14.94 11.19
C LYS A 364 3.22 14.99 9.90
N ILE A 365 2.07 15.66 9.97
CA ILE A 365 1.26 16.02 8.80
C ILE A 365 2.04 17.02 7.96
N GLN A 366 2.08 16.81 6.65
CA GLN A 366 2.75 17.68 5.69
C GLN A 366 1.70 18.16 4.69
N ASN A 367 1.30 19.41 4.83
CA ASN A 367 0.35 20.02 3.89
C ASN A 367 1.13 20.64 2.73
N PRO A 368 0.69 20.44 1.48
CA PRO A 368 1.23 21.14 0.31
C PRO A 368 1.17 22.68 0.41
N SER A 369 0.24 23.23 1.18
CA SER A 369 0.12 24.67 1.40
C SER A 369 0.02 25.01 2.89
N GLU A 370 0.49 26.20 3.27
CA GLU A 370 0.32 26.75 4.62
C GLU A 370 -0.89 27.69 4.72
N LEU A 371 -1.42 27.84 5.93
CA LEU A 371 -2.53 28.75 6.28
C LEU A 371 -2.09 30.23 6.28
N THR A 372 -1.68 30.73 5.12
CA THR A 372 -1.40 32.16 4.86
C THR A 372 -1.26 32.42 3.36
N GLU A 373 -1.00 31.37 2.57
CA GLU A 373 -0.86 31.48 1.13
C GLU A 373 -2.21 31.23 0.45
N LYS A 374 -2.51 31.98 -0.63
CA LYS A 374 -3.55 31.54 -1.56
C LYS A 374 -3.06 30.22 -2.15
N GLU A 375 -3.81 29.15 -1.90
CA GLU A 375 -3.51 27.85 -2.47
C GLU A 375 -3.40 28.00 -4.00
N LYS A 376 -2.18 27.86 -4.53
CA LYS A 376 -1.96 27.79 -5.97
C LYS A 376 -2.37 26.40 -6.40
N ARG A 377 -3.63 26.23 -6.82
CA ARG A 377 -4.05 25.00 -7.49
C ARG A 377 -3.19 24.84 -8.73
N SER A 378 -2.22 23.93 -8.67
CA SER A 378 -1.51 23.48 -9.84
C SER A 378 -2.51 22.63 -10.63
N TYR A 379 -3.05 23.23 -11.70
CA TYR A 379 -3.92 22.61 -12.69
C TYR A 379 -5.34 22.34 -12.19
N ASP A 380 -6.33 22.60 -13.06
CA ASP A 380 -7.70 22.17 -12.87
C ASP A 380 -7.71 20.66 -12.63
N LEU A 381 -7.85 20.24 -11.38
CA LEU A 381 -8.35 18.91 -11.08
C LEU A 381 -9.78 18.89 -11.63
N ASP A 382 -9.88 18.42 -12.87
CA ASP A 382 -11.11 18.18 -13.59
C ASP A 382 -11.90 17.14 -12.79
N LEU A 383 -12.74 17.63 -11.87
CA LEU A 383 -13.65 16.82 -11.06
C LEU A 383 -14.76 16.17 -11.91
N ASP A 384 -14.80 16.49 -13.21
CA ASP A 384 -15.75 15.95 -14.18
C ASP A 384 -15.17 14.76 -14.96
N ILE A 385 -15.01 13.62 -14.29
CA ILE A 385 -14.89 12.31 -14.97
C ILE A 385 -16.24 11.86 -15.59
N GLN A 386 -17.30 12.66 -15.52
CA GLN A 386 -18.64 12.24 -15.99
C GLN A 386 -19.24 13.02 -17.17
N THR A 387 -18.49 13.89 -17.84
CA THR A 387 -19.00 14.48 -19.09
C THR A 387 -17.89 14.77 -20.10
N PRO A 388 -17.77 13.99 -21.19
CA PRO A 388 -16.90 14.38 -22.29
C PRO A 388 -17.51 15.58 -23.00
N LYS A 389 -16.92 16.77 -22.86
CA LYS A 389 -17.13 17.85 -23.83
C LYS A 389 -16.25 17.63 -25.06
N PRO A 390 -16.73 18.03 -26.25
CA PRO A 390 -16.35 17.39 -27.50
C PRO A 390 -15.30 18.20 -28.27
N SER A 391 -14.20 17.54 -28.65
CA SER A 391 -13.47 17.80 -29.92
C SER A 391 -12.22 16.92 -30.11
N LYS A 392 -11.76 16.20 -29.07
CA LYS A 392 -10.54 15.36 -29.16
C LYS A 392 -10.87 13.88 -29.31
N LYS A 393 -10.10 13.15 -30.11
CA LYS A 393 -10.33 11.72 -30.35
C LYS A 393 -9.94 10.95 -29.08
N TYR A 394 -10.87 10.13 -28.58
CA TYR A 394 -10.68 9.30 -27.40
C TYR A 394 -10.71 7.85 -27.83
N ILE A 395 -9.61 7.12 -27.66
CA ILE A 395 -9.52 5.70 -28.02
C ILE A 395 -9.29 4.85 -26.77
N THR A 396 -9.98 3.71 -26.69
CA THR A 396 -9.78 2.72 -25.62
C THR A 396 -9.03 1.52 -26.18
N VAL A 397 -7.94 1.13 -25.53
CA VAL A 397 -7.07 0.01 -25.93
C VAL A 397 -6.97 -1.02 -24.80
N ASN A 398 -7.23 -2.28 -25.12
CA ASN A 398 -7.17 -3.38 -24.17
C ASN A 398 -5.84 -4.14 -24.34
N ALA A 399 -4.96 -4.03 -23.34
CA ALA A 399 -3.71 -4.78 -23.22
C ALA A 399 -3.76 -5.83 -22.08
N CYS A 400 -4.96 -6.25 -21.67
CA CYS A 400 -5.13 -7.34 -20.70
C CYS A 400 -4.56 -8.66 -21.27
N GLY A 401 -3.94 -9.45 -20.42
CA GLY A 401 -3.27 -10.70 -20.80
C GLY A 401 -1.82 -10.55 -21.24
N LEU A 402 -1.33 -9.33 -21.45
CA LEU A 402 0.09 -9.04 -21.70
C LEU A 402 0.84 -8.83 -20.38
N GLN A 403 2.13 -9.16 -20.37
CA GLN A 403 3.08 -8.89 -19.27
C GLN A 403 4.19 -7.96 -19.78
N CYS A 404 4.85 -7.22 -18.89
CA CYS A 404 5.97 -6.35 -19.24
C CYS A 404 7.00 -7.06 -20.17
N PRO A 405 7.39 -6.47 -21.33
CA PRO A 405 7.15 -5.08 -21.78
C PRO A 405 5.88 -4.86 -22.64
N GLY A 406 5.04 -5.88 -22.84
CA GLY A 406 3.93 -5.89 -23.79
C GLY A 406 2.98 -4.68 -23.69
N PRO A 407 2.41 -4.35 -22.52
CA PRO A 407 1.50 -3.22 -22.37
C PRO A 407 2.10 -1.86 -22.80
N ILE A 408 3.39 -1.63 -22.52
CA ILE A 408 4.09 -0.38 -22.88
C ILE A 408 4.39 -0.31 -24.39
N LEU A 409 4.72 -1.44 -25.01
CA LEU A 409 4.91 -1.49 -26.47
C LEU A 409 3.60 -1.26 -27.22
N THR A 410 2.51 -1.86 -26.75
CA THR A 410 1.17 -1.61 -27.31
C THR A 410 0.76 -0.15 -27.09
N MET A 411 1.08 0.44 -25.93
CA MET A 411 0.84 1.86 -25.64
C MET A 411 1.56 2.78 -26.63
N LYS A 412 2.86 2.55 -26.85
CA LYS A 412 3.67 3.32 -27.80
C LYS A 412 3.07 3.27 -29.20
N LYS A 413 2.79 2.07 -29.72
CA LYS A 413 2.20 1.88 -31.06
C LYS A 413 0.88 2.64 -31.21
N SER A 414 0.00 2.55 -30.22
CA SER A 414 -1.30 3.24 -30.26
C SER A 414 -1.18 4.76 -30.11
N ILE A 415 -0.18 5.27 -29.38
CA ILE A 415 0.07 6.72 -29.26
C ILE A 415 0.74 7.28 -30.51
N ASP A 416 1.59 6.53 -31.20
CA ASP A 416 2.24 6.96 -32.44
C ASP A 416 1.20 7.34 -33.51
N ASP A 417 0.07 6.63 -33.57
CA ASP A 417 -1.05 6.85 -34.50
C ASP A 417 -2.01 8.00 -34.14
N LEU A 418 -1.82 8.66 -32.98
CA LEU A 418 -2.68 9.75 -32.50
C LEU A 418 -2.18 11.14 -32.89
N LEU A 419 -3.07 12.14 -32.92
CA LEU A 419 -2.68 13.55 -33.06
C LEU A 419 -2.39 14.16 -31.68
N GLU A 420 -1.66 15.28 -31.65
CA GLU A 420 -1.36 15.97 -30.39
C GLU A 420 -2.64 16.39 -29.66
N GLY A 421 -2.67 16.17 -28.35
CA GLY A 421 -3.84 16.42 -27.52
C GLY A 421 -4.91 15.33 -27.52
N ASP A 422 -4.85 14.34 -28.42
CA ASP A 422 -5.74 13.16 -28.35
C ASP A 422 -5.43 12.31 -27.11
N ARG A 423 -6.44 11.56 -26.66
CA ARG A 423 -6.35 10.74 -25.45
C ARG A 423 -6.51 9.26 -25.74
N ILE A 424 -5.72 8.46 -25.04
CA ILE A 424 -5.83 7.01 -25.00
C ILE A 424 -6.14 6.55 -23.58
N GLU A 425 -7.18 5.74 -23.44
CA GLU A 425 -7.43 4.93 -22.25
C GLU A 425 -6.89 3.53 -22.49
N MET A 426 -6.02 3.05 -21.60
CA MET A 426 -5.42 1.73 -21.73
C MET A 426 -5.67 0.88 -20.50
N VAL A 427 -6.18 -0.33 -20.71
CA VAL A 427 -6.47 -1.28 -19.64
C VAL A 427 -5.53 -2.48 -19.74
N ALA A 428 -4.78 -2.76 -18.67
CA ALA A 428 -3.90 -3.92 -18.58
C ALA A 428 -4.14 -4.72 -17.29
N THR A 429 -3.71 -5.97 -17.27
CA THR A 429 -3.76 -6.84 -16.06
C THR A 429 -2.39 -6.99 -15.39
N ASP A 430 -1.36 -6.34 -15.93
CA ASP A 430 -0.02 -6.31 -15.35
C ASP A 430 0.06 -5.28 -14.21
N ALA A 431 0.48 -5.72 -13.02
CA ALA A 431 0.56 -4.89 -11.83
C ALA A 431 1.64 -3.80 -11.89
N GLY A 432 2.66 -3.99 -12.74
CA GLY A 432 3.70 -2.98 -12.98
C GLY A 432 3.24 -1.82 -13.88
N PHE A 433 2.17 -2.02 -14.65
CA PHE A 433 1.80 -1.16 -15.77
C PHE A 433 1.55 0.31 -15.40
N THR A 434 0.93 0.60 -14.25
CA THR A 434 0.67 1.99 -13.81
C THR A 434 1.96 2.77 -13.55
N ARG A 435 2.95 2.12 -12.93
CA ARG A 435 4.26 2.72 -12.65
C ARG A 435 5.07 2.88 -13.94
N ASP A 436 5.05 1.86 -14.78
CA ASP A 436 5.76 1.87 -16.07
C ASP A 436 5.17 2.92 -17.02
N ALA A 437 3.84 3.09 -17.04
CA ALA A 437 3.16 4.12 -17.84
C ALA A 437 3.53 5.53 -17.38
N GLN A 438 3.61 5.78 -16.07
CA GLN A 438 4.06 7.07 -15.53
C GLN A 438 5.52 7.35 -15.92
N ALA A 439 6.41 6.37 -15.74
CA ALA A 439 7.81 6.51 -16.11
C ALA A 439 7.97 6.77 -17.62
N TRP A 440 7.22 6.05 -18.44
CA TRP A 440 7.20 6.22 -19.89
C TRP A 440 6.69 7.61 -20.30
N CYS A 441 5.63 8.13 -19.67
CA CYS A 441 5.14 9.50 -19.91
C CYS A 441 6.20 10.54 -19.59
N ASN A 442 6.88 10.41 -18.44
CA ASN A 442 7.95 11.32 -18.02
C ASN A 442 9.12 11.32 -19.01
N MET A 443 9.42 10.17 -19.64
CA MET A 443 10.51 10.04 -20.61
C MET A 443 10.13 10.51 -22.02
N THR A 444 8.87 10.35 -22.43
CA THR A 444 8.42 10.63 -23.80
C THR A 444 7.78 12.00 -23.99
N GLY A 445 7.51 12.72 -22.90
CA GLY A 445 6.85 14.02 -22.93
C GLY A 445 5.32 13.96 -23.07
N ASN A 446 4.74 12.76 -22.96
CA ASN A 446 3.28 12.57 -22.90
C ASN A 446 2.74 12.87 -21.50
N THR A 447 1.49 13.28 -21.40
CA THR A 447 0.87 13.65 -20.12
C THR A 447 -0.01 12.51 -19.63
N LEU A 448 0.32 11.95 -18.47
CA LEU A 448 -0.56 11.03 -17.78
C LEU A 448 -1.72 11.82 -17.13
N ILE A 449 -2.95 11.53 -17.52
CA ILE A 449 -4.17 12.22 -17.04
C ILE A 449 -4.73 11.52 -15.80
N SER A 450 -4.81 10.19 -15.81
CA SER A 450 -5.33 9.45 -14.67
C SER A 450 -4.82 8.01 -14.63
N GLN A 451 -4.86 7.42 -13.43
CA GLN A 451 -4.60 6.00 -13.20
C GLN A 451 -5.64 5.45 -12.23
N ALA A 452 -6.13 4.26 -12.50
CA ALA A 452 -7.06 3.54 -11.65
C ALA A 452 -6.68 2.06 -11.58
N ALA A 453 -6.93 1.44 -10.43
CA ALA A 453 -6.83 0.00 -10.27
C ALA A 453 -8.16 -0.51 -9.70
N LYS A 454 -8.85 -1.38 -10.44
CA LYS A 454 -10.11 -1.99 -10.03
C LYS A 454 -10.13 -3.45 -10.44
N GLU A 455 -10.43 -4.34 -9.50
CA GLU A 455 -10.64 -5.79 -9.75
C GLU A 455 -9.49 -6.48 -10.51
N GLY A 456 -8.22 -6.09 -10.23
CA GLY A 456 -7.05 -6.66 -10.90
C GLY A 456 -6.80 -6.14 -12.33
N LYS A 457 -7.56 -5.13 -12.76
CA LYS A 457 -7.33 -4.36 -13.99
C LYS A 457 -6.78 -2.99 -13.62
N TYR A 458 -5.78 -2.57 -14.38
CA TYR A 458 -5.07 -1.30 -14.25
C TYR A 458 -5.39 -0.46 -15.47
N THR A 459 -6.06 0.66 -15.25
CA THR A 459 -6.46 1.60 -16.30
C THR A 459 -5.59 2.85 -16.20
N VAL A 460 -5.01 3.28 -17.30
CA VAL A 460 -4.30 4.56 -17.41
C VAL A 460 -4.89 5.38 -18.55
N VAL A 461 -5.07 6.69 -18.34
CA VAL A 461 -5.45 7.62 -19.40
C VAL A 461 -4.27 8.54 -19.67
N ILE A 462 -3.83 8.60 -20.93
CA ILE A 462 -2.67 9.38 -21.37
C ILE A 462 -3.12 10.33 -22.49
N GLU A 463 -2.67 11.57 -22.43
CA GLU A 463 -2.81 12.57 -23.48
C GLU A 463 -1.49 12.69 -24.25
N LYS A 464 -1.56 12.65 -25.59
CA LYS A 464 -0.37 12.79 -26.44
C LYS A 464 0.21 14.20 -26.30
N GLY A 465 1.43 14.29 -25.81
CA GLY A 465 2.15 15.55 -25.63
C GLY A 465 2.86 16.03 -26.89
N ASN A 466 3.16 17.32 -26.94
CA ASN A 466 3.92 17.92 -28.03
C ASN A 466 5.43 17.73 -27.79
N LYS A 467 6.15 17.24 -28.80
CA LYS A 467 7.59 16.97 -28.74
C LYS A 467 8.48 18.22 -28.65
N ALA A 468 7.90 19.43 -28.56
CA ALA A 468 8.61 20.71 -28.62
C ALA A 468 8.44 21.59 -27.37
N LEU A 469 8.69 21.08 -26.16
CA LEU A 469 8.91 21.93 -24.97
C LEU A 469 10.03 21.33 -24.10
N SER A 470 11.27 21.41 -24.59
CA SER A 470 12.48 21.31 -23.75
C SER A 470 13.63 22.11 -24.35
N HIS A 471 13.38 23.34 -24.80
CA HIS A 471 14.44 24.32 -25.03
C HIS A 471 13.91 25.72 -24.69
N ASN A 472 14.74 26.45 -23.93
CA ASN A 472 14.64 27.82 -23.39
C ASN A 472 14.02 27.90 -21.98
N GLU A 473 14.65 28.47 -20.96
CA GLU A 473 15.91 29.22 -20.81
C GLU A 473 16.25 29.20 -19.30
N GLU A 474 17.39 28.60 -18.92
CA GLU A 474 18.24 29.06 -17.80
C GLU A 474 19.57 28.31 -17.93
N GLU A 475 20.42 28.87 -18.80
CA GLU A 475 21.74 28.38 -19.10
C GLU A 475 22.75 29.15 -18.24
N CYS A 476 23.27 28.52 -17.19
CA CYS A 476 24.66 28.76 -16.82
C CYS A 476 25.25 27.53 -16.11
N CYS A 477 26.30 27.00 -16.75
CA CYS A 477 27.19 25.93 -16.28
C CYS A 477 26.64 24.49 -16.37
N LYS A 478 26.98 23.80 -17.47
CA LYS A 478 27.63 22.46 -17.44
C LYS A 478 28.01 22.01 -18.85
N THR A 479 29.30 21.93 -19.12
CA THR A 479 29.87 21.05 -20.14
C THR A 479 30.02 19.64 -19.56
N ALA A 480 29.27 18.67 -20.09
CA ALA A 480 29.75 17.34 -20.52
C ALA A 480 28.57 16.37 -20.80
N ALA A 481 28.56 15.82 -22.01
CA ALA A 481 27.80 14.67 -22.53
C ALA A 481 26.26 14.76 -22.64
N SER A 482 25.77 15.31 -23.75
CA SER A 482 24.37 15.18 -24.19
C SER A 482 24.10 13.83 -24.90
N GLY A 483 24.41 12.72 -24.23
CA GLY A 483 24.00 11.40 -24.72
C GLY A 483 22.53 11.14 -24.41
N LYS A 484 21.69 10.80 -25.39
CA LYS A 484 20.31 10.31 -25.18
C LYS A 484 20.16 8.81 -25.49
N GLY A 485 21.27 8.09 -25.67
CA GLY A 485 21.27 6.65 -25.92
C GLY A 485 21.34 5.79 -24.66
N LYS A 486 21.10 4.48 -24.82
CA LYS A 486 21.25 3.46 -23.76
C LYS A 486 22.12 2.32 -24.30
N THR A 487 23.08 1.87 -23.51
CA THR A 487 23.94 0.74 -23.88
C THR A 487 23.84 -0.40 -22.89
N PHE A 488 23.89 -1.62 -23.41
CA PHE A 488 23.86 -2.86 -22.64
C PHE A 488 25.07 -3.72 -23.06
N ILE A 489 25.84 -4.23 -22.11
CA ILE A 489 26.83 -5.29 -22.35
C ILE A 489 26.22 -6.59 -21.86
N VAL A 490 26.05 -7.56 -22.74
CA VAL A 490 25.60 -8.92 -22.39
C VAL A 490 26.81 -9.83 -22.45
N PHE A 491 27.29 -10.22 -21.27
CA PHE A 491 28.40 -11.14 -21.07
C PHE A 491 27.91 -12.58 -20.84
N SER A 492 26.77 -12.73 -20.15
CA SER A 492 26.23 -14.05 -19.77
C SER A 492 25.34 -14.67 -20.84
N ASP A 493 25.35 -16.02 -20.92
CA ASP A 493 24.39 -16.81 -21.70
C ASP A 493 23.38 -17.58 -20.83
N ASP A 494 23.22 -17.19 -19.57
CA ASP A 494 22.14 -17.70 -18.72
C ASP A 494 20.79 -17.19 -19.25
N LEU A 495 19.81 -18.08 -19.39
CA LEU A 495 18.48 -17.80 -19.95
C LEU A 495 17.77 -16.66 -19.21
N ASP A 496 17.80 -16.66 -17.87
CA ASP A 496 17.15 -15.64 -17.04
C ASP A 496 17.83 -14.26 -17.12
N LYS A 497 19.16 -14.21 -17.22
CA LYS A 497 19.90 -12.95 -17.44
C LYS A 497 19.69 -12.40 -18.84
N ALA A 498 19.69 -13.27 -19.85
CA ALA A 498 19.35 -12.90 -21.22
C ALA A 498 17.92 -12.36 -21.32
N LEU A 499 16.95 -13.01 -20.66
CA LEU A 499 15.57 -12.50 -20.60
C LEU A 499 15.50 -11.12 -19.96
N ALA A 500 16.17 -10.90 -18.82
CA ALA A 500 16.24 -9.59 -18.18
C ALA A 500 16.84 -8.52 -19.10
N ALA A 501 17.94 -8.84 -19.80
CA ALA A 501 18.57 -7.92 -20.76
C ALA A 501 17.61 -7.48 -21.87
N PHE A 502 16.85 -8.41 -22.47
CA PHE A 502 15.93 -8.08 -23.56
C PHE A 502 14.61 -7.43 -23.11
N VAL A 503 14.15 -7.70 -21.88
CA VAL A 503 13.03 -6.95 -21.28
C VAL A 503 13.44 -5.49 -21.09
N LEU A 504 14.63 -5.25 -20.53
CA LEU A 504 15.16 -3.90 -20.33
C LEU A 504 15.46 -3.19 -21.66
N ALA A 505 16.03 -3.89 -22.65
CA ALA A 505 16.33 -3.31 -23.96
C ALA A 505 15.05 -2.90 -24.71
N ASN A 506 13.99 -3.73 -24.69
CA ASN A 506 12.70 -3.36 -25.28
C ASN A 506 12.00 -2.23 -24.51
N GLY A 507 12.08 -2.24 -23.17
CA GLY A 507 11.61 -1.14 -22.35
C GLY A 507 12.30 0.19 -22.70
N ALA A 508 13.62 0.17 -22.83
CA ALA A 508 14.42 1.32 -23.25
C ALA A 508 14.11 1.75 -24.70
N ALA A 509 13.90 0.82 -25.63
CA ALA A 509 13.54 1.17 -27.01
C ALA A 509 12.13 1.78 -27.13
N SER A 510 11.27 1.49 -26.15
CA SER A 510 9.91 2.05 -26.12
C SER A 510 9.87 3.55 -25.81
N THR A 511 10.93 4.10 -25.21
CA THR A 511 11.05 5.54 -24.88
C THR A 511 11.48 6.39 -26.07
N GLY A 512 11.77 5.76 -27.22
CA GLY A 512 12.22 6.43 -28.45
C GLY A 512 13.70 6.80 -28.47
N GLU A 513 14.47 6.36 -27.47
CA GLU A 513 15.91 6.54 -27.38
C GLU A 513 16.67 5.46 -28.15
N LYS A 514 17.89 5.77 -28.62
CA LYS A 514 18.73 4.79 -29.34
C LYS A 514 19.31 3.78 -28.36
N VAL A 515 19.02 2.50 -28.56
CA VAL A 515 19.49 1.40 -27.71
C VAL A 515 20.50 0.55 -28.46
N THR A 516 21.62 0.23 -27.83
CA THR A 516 22.61 -0.71 -28.35
C THR A 516 22.87 -1.83 -27.34
N VAL A 517 22.88 -3.08 -27.82
CA VAL A 517 23.25 -4.26 -27.04
C VAL A 517 24.53 -4.86 -27.62
N PHE A 518 25.59 -4.87 -26.82
CA PHE A 518 26.90 -5.41 -27.15
C PHE A 518 27.08 -6.80 -26.53
N PHE A 519 27.25 -7.81 -27.37
CA PHE A 519 27.41 -9.20 -26.98
C PHE A 519 28.89 -9.58 -26.99
N THR A 520 29.37 -10.06 -25.85
CA THR A 520 30.76 -10.45 -25.66
C THR A 520 30.85 -11.78 -24.92
N PHE A 521 31.93 -12.53 -25.13
CA PHE A 521 32.14 -13.88 -24.58
C PHE A 521 30.88 -14.76 -24.71
N TRP A 522 30.38 -15.30 -23.59
CA TRP A 522 29.26 -16.23 -23.56
C TRP A 522 27.98 -15.62 -24.15
N GLY A 523 27.77 -14.31 -23.98
CA GLY A 523 26.63 -13.58 -24.54
C GLY A 523 26.45 -13.75 -26.06
N LEU A 524 27.50 -14.09 -26.81
CA LEU A 524 27.38 -14.45 -28.23
C LEU A 524 26.43 -15.64 -28.48
N ASN A 525 26.28 -16.56 -27.51
CA ASN A 525 25.39 -17.71 -27.61
C ASN A 525 23.90 -17.31 -27.64
N VAL A 526 23.57 -16.12 -27.11
CA VAL A 526 22.21 -15.58 -27.06
C VAL A 526 21.71 -15.14 -28.45
N ILE A 527 22.63 -14.71 -29.32
CA ILE A 527 22.34 -14.18 -30.67
C ILE A 527 22.69 -15.16 -31.80
N LYS A 528 22.98 -16.43 -31.50
CA LYS A 528 23.16 -17.47 -32.52
C LYS A 528 21.85 -17.79 -33.25
N LYS A 529 21.96 -18.20 -34.52
CA LYS A 529 20.84 -18.73 -35.31
C LYS A 529 20.42 -20.10 -34.80
N ALA A 530 19.11 -20.35 -34.77
CA ALA A 530 18.56 -21.67 -34.46
C ALA A 530 18.97 -22.74 -35.50
N LYS A 531 19.08 -22.33 -36.77
CA LYS A 531 19.62 -23.13 -37.87
C LYS A 531 20.86 -22.42 -38.42
N LYS A 532 22.06 -22.85 -38.00
CA LYS A 532 23.33 -22.27 -38.45
C LYS A 532 23.97 -23.10 -39.57
N PRO A 533 24.62 -22.46 -40.56
CA PRO A 533 25.33 -23.16 -41.63
C PRO A 533 26.60 -23.86 -41.12
N SER A 534 27.07 -24.87 -41.85
CA SER A 534 28.36 -25.51 -41.58
C SER A 534 29.49 -24.55 -41.95
N VAL A 535 30.36 -24.23 -41.00
CA VAL A 535 31.49 -23.32 -41.18
C VAL A 535 32.80 -24.01 -40.82
N GLN A 536 33.89 -23.66 -41.51
CA GLN A 536 35.21 -24.19 -41.17
C GLN A 536 35.73 -23.54 -39.88
N LYS A 537 36.14 -24.39 -38.93
CA LYS A 537 36.69 -23.99 -37.63
C LYS A 537 38.03 -24.67 -37.38
N ASP A 538 38.90 -23.97 -36.66
CA ASP A 538 40.16 -24.50 -36.16
C ASP A 538 39.92 -25.50 -35.00
N PHE A 539 41.01 -26.11 -34.50
CA PHE A 539 40.92 -27.15 -33.48
C PHE A 539 40.21 -26.67 -32.19
N PHE A 540 40.56 -25.48 -31.70
CA PHE A 540 39.95 -24.89 -30.51
C PHE A 540 38.49 -24.44 -30.75
N GLY A 541 38.17 -23.88 -31.92
CA GLY A 541 36.80 -23.52 -32.28
C GLY A 541 35.86 -24.71 -32.40
N LYS A 542 36.35 -25.88 -32.81
CA LYS A 542 35.59 -27.15 -32.78
C LYS A 542 35.30 -27.59 -31.35
N MET A 543 36.29 -27.49 -30.45
CA MET A 543 36.13 -27.83 -29.04
C MET A 543 35.10 -26.92 -28.34
N PHE A 544 35.22 -25.59 -28.50
CA PHE A 544 34.22 -24.65 -27.98
C PHE A 544 32.83 -24.88 -28.56
N SER A 545 32.72 -25.24 -29.83
CA SER A 545 31.42 -25.54 -30.46
C SER A 545 30.72 -26.78 -29.89
N MET A 546 31.45 -27.72 -29.30
CA MET A 546 30.87 -28.88 -28.61
C MET A 546 30.44 -28.56 -27.17
N MET A 547 31.11 -27.61 -26.51
CA MET A 547 30.88 -27.26 -25.11
C MET A 547 29.81 -26.18 -24.92
N LEU A 548 29.60 -25.32 -25.93
CA LEU A 548 28.72 -24.16 -25.85
C LEU A 548 27.31 -24.44 -26.39
N PRO A 549 26.28 -23.73 -25.90
CA PRO A 549 24.96 -23.77 -26.50
C PRO A 549 24.98 -23.47 -28.00
N ALA A 550 24.28 -24.30 -28.77
CA ALA A 550 24.21 -24.14 -30.22
C ALA A 550 23.32 -22.94 -30.64
N HIS A 551 22.32 -22.60 -29.83
CA HIS A 551 21.38 -21.49 -30.01
C HIS A 551 20.67 -21.12 -28.70
N SER A 552 19.89 -20.04 -28.71
CA SER A 552 19.20 -19.46 -27.54
C SER A 552 18.22 -20.41 -26.81
N GLN A 553 17.73 -21.46 -27.46
CA GLN A 553 16.83 -22.44 -26.80
C GLN A 553 17.59 -23.46 -25.94
N GLN A 554 18.91 -23.57 -26.11
CA GLN A 554 19.74 -24.48 -25.33
C GLN A 554 20.32 -23.83 -24.06
N LEU A 555 20.15 -22.53 -23.88
CA LEU A 555 20.61 -21.79 -22.70
C LEU A 555 20.04 -22.36 -21.40
N ASN A 556 20.86 -22.40 -20.36
CA ASN A 556 20.50 -22.90 -19.04
C ASN A 556 20.13 -21.76 -18.10
N LEU A 557 19.49 -22.05 -16.97
CA LEU A 557 19.23 -21.04 -15.93
C LEU A 557 20.49 -20.80 -15.08
N SER A 558 20.69 -19.55 -14.65
CA SER A 558 21.81 -19.15 -13.79
C SER A 558 21.81 -19.87 -12.43
N LYS A 559 20.62 -20.21 -11.93
CA LYS A 559 20.39 -20.99 -10.71
C LYS A 559 19.31 -22.04 -10.95
N MET A 560 19.33 -23.12 -10.16
CA MET A 560 18.32 -24.19 -10.21
C MET A 560 18.20 -24.87 -11.59
N SER A 561 19.31 -25.05 -12.30
CA SER A 561 19.33 -25.69 -13.62
C SER A 561 18.87 -27.17 -13.60
N MET A 562 18.95 -27.87 -12.45
CA MET A 562 18.45 -29.24 -12.22
C MET A 562 18.78 -30.22 -13.36
N LEU A 563 20.07 -30.39 -13.67
CA LEU A 563 20.54 -31.22 -14.80
C LEU A 563 19.90 -30.87 -16.16
N GLY A 564 19.53 -29.59 -16.36
CA GLY A 564 18.91 -29.10 -17.59
C GLY A 564 17.38 -29.12 -17.59
N MET A 565 16.71 -29.61 -16.53
CA MET A 565 15.24 -29.56 -16.41
C MET A 565 14.70 -28.14 -16.15
N GLY A 566 15.51 -27.27 -15.53
CA GLY A 566 15.09 -25.92 -15.15
C GLY A 566 14.66 -25.05 -16.33
N LYS A 567 15.37 -25.12 -17.47
CA LYS A 567 15.04 -24.33 -18.67
C LYS A 567 13.72 -24.74 -19.32
N PHE A 568 13.38 -26.02 -19.28
CA PHE A 568 12.10 -26.52 -19.81
C PHE A 568 10.94 -26.06 -18.93
N MET A 569 11.09 -26.16 -17.62
CA MET A 569 10.10 -25.68 -16.64
C MET A 569 9.87 -24.18 -16.77
N MET A 570 10.95 -23.38 -16.84
CA MET A 570 10.85 -21.92 -16.98
C MET A 570 10.12 -21.53 -18.26
N ARG A 571 10.50 -22.10 -19.41
CA ARG A 571 9.85 -21.83 -20.71
C ARG A 571 8.38 -22.27 -20.72
N PHE A 572 8.05 -23.37 -20.03
CA PHE A 572 6.67 -23.82 -19.86
C PHE A 572 5.85 -22.84 -19.01
N ILE A 573 6.38 -22.37 -17.88
CA ILE A 573 5.73 -21.37 -17.04
C ILE A 573 5.54 -20.05 -17.79
N MET A 574 6.56 -19.59 -18.53
CA MET A 574 6.46 -18.39 -19.36
C MET A 574 5.31 -18.50 -20.35
N LYS A 575 5.20 -19.63 -21.07
CA LYS A 575 4.08 -19.87 -22.00
C LYS A 575 2.73 -19.88 -21.28
N LEU A 576 2.61 -20.51 -20.11
CA LEU A 576 1.38 -20.51 -19.31
C LEU A 576 0.97 -19.12 -18.82
N ARG A 577 1.95 -18.24 -18.56
CA ARG A 577 1.75 -16.89 -18.04
C ARG A 577 1.69 -15.81 -19.13
N GLY A 578 1.74 -16.20 -20.41
CA GLY A 578 1.73 -15.24 -21.53
C GLY A 578 2.98 -14.37 -21.61
N ILE A 579 4.12 -14.84 -21.08
CA ILE A 579 5.41 -14.16 -21.17
C ILE A 579 6.09 -14.57 -22.46
N ASP A 580 6.55 -13.60 -23.24
CA ASP A 580 7.23 -13.83 -24.50
C ASP A 580 8.54 -14.60 -24.32
N SER A 581 8.81 -15.50 -25.26
CA SER A 581 10.09 -16.23 -25.31
C SER A 581 11.26 -15.28 -25.58
N LEU A 582 12.47 -15.67 -25.14
CA LEU A 582 13.70 -14.94 -25.43
C LEU A 582 13.87 -14.65 -26.94
N GLU A 583 13.50 -15.63 -27.77
CA GLU A 583 13.58 -15.51 -29.23
C GLU A 583 12.64 -14.42 -29.76
N SER A 584 11.43 -14.31 -29.20
CA SER A 584 10.46 -13.26 -29.52
C SER A 584 10.94 -11.90 -29.03
N LEU A 585 11.41 -11.80 -27.78
CA LEU A 585 11.91 -10.54 -27.22
C LEU A 585 13.10 -9.97 -27.99
N ARG A 586 14.01 -10.84 -28.46
CA ARG A 586 15.12 -10.45 -29.32
C ARG A 586 14.65 -9.93 -30.68
N GLN A 587 13.64 -10.56 -31.28
CA GLN A 587 13.06 -10.11 -32.54
C GLN A 587 12.35 -8.77 -32.38
N GLN A 588 11.54 -8.61 -31.31
CA GLN A 588 10.88 -7.35 -30.98
C GLN A 588 11.90 -6.22 -30.76
N ALA A 589 13.04 -6.51 -30.13
CA ALA A 589 14.09 -5.52 -29.94
C ALA A 589 14.63 -5.01 -31.29
N LEU A 590 14.90 -5.90 -32.25
CA LEU A 590 15.32 -5.50 -33.60
C LEU A 590 14.23 -4.69 -34.33
N GLU A 591 12.97 -5.13 -34.26
CA GLU A 591 11.83 -4.42 -34.86
C GLU A 591 11.62 -3.02 -34.24
N ASN A 592 11.97 -2.87 -32.95
CA ASN A 592 11.94 -1.60 -32.23
C ASN A 592 13.21 -0.74 -32.45
N GLY A 593 14.13 -1.17 -33.32
CA GLY A 593 15.33 -0.40 -33.70
C GLY A 593 16.51 -0.53 -32.73
N VAL A 594 16.53 -1.57 -31.88
CA VAL A 594 17.68 -1.88 -31.03
C VAL A 594 18.82 -2.43 -31.88
N GLU A 595 20.01 -1.86 -31.72
CA GLU A 595 21.20 -2.24 -32.48
C GLU A 595 21.97 -3.35 -31.75
N PHE A 596 22.24 -4.48 -32.41
CA PHE A 596 23.03 -5.57 -31.82
C PHE A 596 24.45 -5.58 -32.37
N ILE A 597 25.44 -5.69 -31.48
CA ILE A 597 26.86 -5.71 -31.86
C ILE A 597 27.52 -6.95 -31.26
N ALA A 598 28.13 -7.78 -32.08
CA ALA A 598 28.96 -8.91 -31.64
C ALA A 598 30.42 -8.50 -31.54
N CYS A 599 31.06 -8.82 -30.41
CA CYS A 599 32.47 -8.55 -30.16
C CYS A 599 33.38 -9.43 -31.04
N GLN A 600 34.11 -8.81 -31.98
CA GLN A 600 35.06 -9.50 -32.88
C GLN A 600 36.09 -10.36 -32.11
N MET A 601 36.71 -9.80 -31.06
CA MET A 601 37.70 -10.52 -30.26
C MET A 601 37.10 -11.78 -29.61
N SER A 602 35.87 -11.69 -29.09
CA SER A 602 35.19 -12.85 -28.49
C SER A 602 34.83 -13.90 -29.54
N MET A 603 34.42 -13.46 -30.74
CA MET A 603 34.16 -14.34 -31.87
C MET A 603 35.42 -15.13 -32.29
N ASP A 604 36.58 -14.46 -32.33
CA ASP A 604 37.85 -15.09 -32.67
C ASP A 604 38.30 -16.10 -31.60
N VAL A 605 38.20 -15.72 -30.32
CA VAL A 605 38.57 -16.60 -29.19
C VAL A 605 37.69 -17.84 -29.11
N MET A 606 36.38 -17.70 -29.35
CA MET A 606 35.40 -18.78 -29.21
C MET A 606 35.14 -19.54 -30.52
N GLY A 607 35.81 -19.15 -31.61
CA GLY A 607 35.61 -19.73 -32.94
C GLY A 607 34.18 -19.60 -33.46
N VAL A 608 33.49 -18.49 -33.16
CA VAL A 608 32.13 -18.17 -33.64
C VAL A 608 32.24 -17.36 -34.91
N LYS A 609 31.66 -17.84 -36.02
CA LYS A 609 31.68 -17.12 -37.30
C LYS A 609 30.41 -16.28 -37.48
N LYS A 610 30.49 -15.20 -38.26
CA LYS A 610 29.35 -14.28 -38.49
C LYS A 610 28.14 -14.99 -39.08
N GLU A 611 28.37 -16.00 -39.92
CA GLU A 611 27.33 -16.80 -40.54
C GLU A 611 26.51 -17.61 -39.51
N GLU A 612 27.05 -17.85 -38.31
CA GLU A 612 26.36 -18.52 -37.20
C GLU A 612 25.49 -17.56 -36.35
N LEU A 613 25.68 -16.25 -36.48
CA LEU A 613 24.92 -15.21 -35.77
C LEU A 613 23.71 -14.76 -36.59
N MET A 614 22.75 -14.07 -35.96
CA MET A 614 21.66 -13.40 -36.68
C MET A 614 22.19 -12.46 -37.76
N ASP A 615 21.40 -12.28 -38.83
CA ASP A 615 21.81 -11.51 -39.99
C ASP A 615 21.96 -10.02 -39.64
N GLU A 616 21.07 -9.53 -38.78
CA GLU A 616 20.92 -8.14 -38.32
C GLU A 616 22.01 -7.68 -37.33
N VAL A 617 22.89 -8.58 -36.88
CA VAL A 617 23.95 -8.26 -35.90
C VAL A 617 25.14 -7.58 -36.57
N GLU A 618 25.55 -6.41 -36.12
CA GLU A 618 26.81 -5.80 -36.55
C GLU A 618 28.01 -6.43 -35.85
N ILE A 619 29.17 -6.44 -36.50
CA ILE A 619 30.43 -6.87 -35.87
C ILE A 619 31.17 -5.62 -35.44
N GLY A 620 31.54 -5.56 -34.16
CA GLY A 620 32.21 -4.41 -33.58
C GLY A 620 33.33 -4.78 -32.63
N GLY A 621 34.31 -3.89 -32.54
CA GLY A 621 35.36 -3.95 -31.52
C GLY A 621 35.00 -3.08 -30.31
N VAL A 622 35.95 -2.98 -29.37
CA VAL A 622 35.83 -2.10 -28.20
C VAL A 622 35.55 -0.65 -28.62
N ALA A 623 36.22 -0.14 -29.67
CA ALA A 623 36.01 1.23 -30.16
C ALA A 623 34.57 1.48 -30.65
N SER A 624 33.96 0.52 -31.37
CA SER A 624 32.58 0.63 -31.88
C SER A 624 31.56 0.70 -30.75
N TYR A 625 31.81 -0.04 -29.67
CA TYR A 625 31.00 0.00 -28.47
C TYR A 625 31.22 1.29 -27.67
N MET A 626 32.47 1.68 -27.45
CA MET A 626 32.81 2.92 -26.72
C MET A 626 32.18 4.16 -27.36
N GLU A 627 32.15 4.26 -28.69
CA GLU A 627 31.48 5.36 -29.38
C GLU A 627 29.97 5.44 -29.06
N ARG A 628 29.30 4.29 -28.93
CA ARG A 628 27.87 4.21 -28.60
C ARG A 628 27.63 4.44 -27.11
N ALA A 629 28.56 4.01 -26.26
CA ALA A 629 28.54 4.28 -24.82
C ALA A 629 28.75 5.77 -24.52
N ASP A 630 29.65 6.45 -25.23
CA ASP A 630 29.89 7.90 -25.10
C ASP A 630 28.66 8.74 -25.53
N LYS A 631 27.88 8.21 -26.48
CA LYS A 631 26.60 8.80 -26.94
C LYS A 631 25.41 8.38 -26.07
N ALA A 632 25.62 7.54 -25.07
CA ALA A 632 24.59 7.05 -24.16
C ALA A 632 24.70 7.71 -22.77
N ASN A 633 23.56 7.89 -22.11
CA ASN A 633 23.52 8.37 -20.73
C ASN A 633 23.33 7.24 -19.70
N VAL A 634 23.15 6.00 -20.17
CA VAL A 634 23.08 4.80 -19.33
C VAL A 634 23.88 3.69 -19.98
N ASN A 635 24.63 2.98 -19.15
CA ASN A 635 25.37 1.78 -19.50
C ASN A 635 25.11 0.69 -18.46
N LEU A 636 24.66 -0.50 -18.89
CA LEU A 636 24.35 -1.63 -18.03
C LEU A 636 25.18 -2.86 -18.44
N PHE A 637 25.78 -3.54 -17.46
CA PHE A 637 26.53 -4.79 -17.66
C PHE A 637 25.74 -5.97 -17.10
N ILE A 638 25.47 -6.98 -17.92
CA ILE A 638 24.55 -8.09 -17.65
C ILE A 638 25.19 -9.46 -17.89
#